data_AF-A0A495XXY5-F1
#
_entry.id   AF-A0A495XXY5-F1
#
_cell.length_a   1.000
_cell.length_b   1.000
_cell.length_c   1.000
_cell.angle_alpha   90.00
_cell.angle_beta   90.00
_cell.angle_gamma   90.00
#
_symmetry.space_group_name_H-M   'P 1'
#
loop_
_entity.id
_entity.type
_entity.pdbx_description
1 polymer ?
#
loop_
_entity_poly.entity_id
_entity_poly.type
_entity_poly.pdbx_seq_one_letter_code
_entity_poly.pdbx_strand_id
1 'polypeptide(L)'
;MPHPVRSPLPPTTRRRRHLRRALTALTAAVASVASVASVALVVTAVPTAVAAAVATAAPAAAPAAPTAATANVPVVGVASGKCLDVSGASTSPGARIIIWPCSGHSNQAFTATAAGELRTLGGTRCLDVAGSSTTRGAVVQSSTCSGGANQKFDLRTGTTGAATGATVVVGRQSGLCLDVTGASTASGAFVETWSCNNQGNQAWRTTLSADTQPPSAPTSPRVGGLTCRTVTFAWNAATDTVGVTAYDVYHDGQLMTSVGGSTLSTSLTVVPGATWGLYVNARDAAGNVSQASATVTIAPPQCQVDTTAPSVPTGLRGTASGTTVTLTWTASSDDVGVRTYDVYRGGSRVGTVTGSGATPPVTTFVDSGLAPSTTYAYSVTAADATGNVSARSASVGVTTGAACASAVCGVAQVATDTDIPWGLVTLPDGSVLYGRRDARTLVRLDPATGGKTTVGTVPNVSGTDGEGGLMGLAVAPTFGSDPWLYVMHTSPTDNRIVRYRLTGTGTGLRLDTATGQVLVSGILRNKYHDGGRLRFGPDGKLYASTGDAQNPDSAQNVAGLNGKVLRLNPDGSVPSDNPFGSYVWSYGHRNPQGLAFDSQGRLWEQEFGNSVMDETNLIVRGGNYGWPACEGTVGTCGTTGYIAPKRTYPTSEGSCSGIAVVREALYVACARGARMYRAVISGDSLTSVQTYFAGTYGRLRTVEPAPGGLWLTTTNLGDKDSTADNSDERILRVTLGP
;
A
#
# COMPACT_ATOMS: atom_id res chain seq x y z
N MET A 1 11.96 -69.81 -41.45
CA MET A 1 10.95 -69.58 -42.51
C MET A 1 9.66 -70.29 -42.10
N PRO A 2 8.45 -69.84 -42.51
CA PRO A 2 8.11 -68.66 -43.32
C PRO A 2 7.06 -67.67 -42.70
N HIS A 3 6.84 -66.58 -43.45
CA HIS A 3 5.74 -65.59 -43.52
C HIS A 3 4.27 -66.12 -43.47
N PRO A 4 3.18 -65.29 -43.55
CA PRO A 4 3.00 -63.87 -43.96
C PRO A 4 2.22 -62.99 -42.90
N VAL A 5 1.35 -61.97 -43.10
CA VAL A 5 0.66 -61.36 -44.29
C VAL A 5 0.12 -59.90 -44.09
N ARG A 6 0.28 -59.06 -45.14
CA ARG A 6 -0.52 -57.91 -45.70
C ARG A 6 -1.31 -56.84 -44.87
N SER A 7 -1.26 -55.61 -45.41
CA SER A 7 -2.22 -54.47 -45.28
C SER A 7 -3.39 -54.55 -46.31
N PRO A 8 -4.40 -53.63 -46.29
CA PRO A 8 -4.41 -52.51 -47.27
C PRO A 8 -5.10 -51.19 -46.80
N LEU A 9 -5.45 -50.31 -47.76
CA LEU A 9 -5.80 -48.86 -47.66
C LEU A 9 -7.32 -48.53 -47.82
N PRO A 10 -7.78 -47.25 -47.71
CA PRO A 10 -9.20 -46.87 -47.51
C PRO A 10 -9.88 -46.07 -48.67
N PRO A 11 -11.19 -45.76 -48.54
CA PRO A 11 -11.87 -44.57 -49.10
C PRO A 11 -12.54 -43.70 -47.98
N THR A 12 -12.66 -42.36 -47.94
CA THR A 12 -12.81 -41.19 -48.85
C THR A 12 -14.24 -40.62 -49.04
N THR A 13 -14.44 -39.39 -48.52
CA THR A 13 -15.10 -38.21 -49.15
C THR A 13 -16.64 -37.89 -49.15
N ARG A 14 -16.94 -36.67 -48.63
CA ARG A 14 -17.69 -35.50 -49.24
C ARG A 14 -19.22 -35.27 -49.10
N ARG A 15 -19.55 -34.13 -48.43
CA ARG A 15 -20.45 -32.97 -48.81
C ARG A 15 -21.92 -33.23 -49.24
N ARG A 16 -22.94 -32.49 -48.73
CA ARG A 16 -23.27 -31.06 -49.02
C ARG A 16 -24.43 -30.50 -48.12
N ARG A 17 -24.41 -29.15 -47.93
CA ARG A 17 -25.47 -28.11 -47.69
C ARG A 17 -26.96 -28.53 -47.50
N HIS A 18 -27.80 -27.83 -46.71
CA HIS A 18 -28.37 -26.49 -47.02
C HIS A 18 -29.27 -25.85 -45.89
N LEU A 19 -29.14 -24.51 -45.68
CA LEU A 19 -30.17 -23.52 -45.21
C LEU A 19 -30.80 -23.71 -43.77
N ARG A 20 -31.42 -22.73 -43.07
CA ARG A 20 -31.81 -21.32 -43.34
C ARG A 20 -31.88 -20.47 -42.03
N ARG A 21 -31.67 -19.14 -42.17
CA ARG A 21 -32.05 -17.94 -41.36
C ARG A 21 -33.03 -18.11 -40.15
N ALA A 22 -32.77 -17.57 -38.94
CA ALA A 22 -32.92 -16.16 -38.43
C ALA A 22 -34.33 -15.87 -37.80
N LEU A 23 -34.66 -14.86 -36.97
CA LEU A 23 -34.00 -13.62 -36.46
C LEU A 23 -34.77 -13.04 -35.20
N THR A 24 -34.11 -12.39 -34.21
CA THR A 24 -34.61 -11.32 -33.26
C THR A 24 -35.89 -11.51 -32.38
N ALA A 25 -36.24 -10.68 -31.37
CA ALA A 25 -35.54 -9.96 -30.27
C ALA A 25 -36.54 -9.17 -29.35
N LEU A 26 -36.17 -8.87 -28.08
CA LEU A 26 -36.82 -7.92 -27.11
C LEU A 26 -38.28 -8.29 -26.63
N THR A 27 -38.89 -7.77 -25.54
CA THR A 27 -38.64 -6.61 -24.63
C THR A 27 -39.22 -6.77 -23.20
N ALA A 28 -38.54 -6.18 -22.19
CA ALA A 28 -38.98 -5.45 -20.96
C ALA A 28 -40.21 -5.80 -20.03
N ALA A 29 -39.91 -5.86 -18.71
CA ALA A 29 -40.45 -5.05 -17.58
C ALA A 29 -41.66 -5.45 -16.65
N VAL A 30 -41.32 -5.66 -15.36
CA VAL A 30 -41.85 -5.08 -14.07
C VAL A 30 -43.34 -5.16 -13.66
N ALA A 31 -43.62 -5.85 -12.53
CA ALA A 31 -44.55 -5.49 -11.43
C ALA A 31 -44.31 -6.47 -10.23
N SER A 32 -43.93 -6.03 -9.02
CA SER A 32 -44.74 -5.42 -7.93
C SER A 32 -45.54 -6.41 -7.06
N VAL A 33 -45.11 -6.63 -5.80
CA VAL A 33 -45.93 -7.20 -4.71
C VAL A 33 -45.67 -6.44 -3.41
N ALA A 34 -46.74 -6.01 -2.74
CA ALA A 34 -46.75 -5.56 -1.35
C ALA A 34 -48.05 -6.08 -0.70
N SER A 35 -48.04 -6.36 0.60
CA SER A 35 -49.24 -6.72 1.37
C SER A 35 -49.13 -6.23 2.81
N VAL A 36 -50.28 -5.98 3.44
CA VAL A 36 -50.42 -5.24 4.70
C VAL A 36 -51.22 -6.07 5.71
N ALA A 37 -50.83 -6.01 6.99
CA ALA A 37 -51.65 -6.43 8.13
C ALA A 37 -51.37 -5.51 9.34
N SER A 38 -52.38 -5.31 10.19
CA SER A 38 -52.41 -4.29 11.26
C SER A 38 -53.17 -4.79 12.50
N VAL A 39 -53.27 -3.95 13.56
CA VAL A 39 -54.04 -4.15 14.83
C VAL A 39 -53.32 -5.11 15.81
N ALA A 40 -52.86 -4.76 17.03
CA ALA A 40 -53.47 -4.14 18.24
C ALA A 40 -54.38 -5.12 19.04
N LEU A 41 -54.60 -5.06 20.37
CA LEU A 41 -54.32 -4.05 21.42
C LEU A 41 -54.31 -4.68 22.85
N VAL A 42 -53.45 -4.20 23.77
CA VAL A 42 -53.52 -4.10 25.29
C VAL A 42 -54.25 -5.14 26.18
N VAL A 43 -53.64 -5.50 27.34
CA VAL A 43 -54.23 -5.45 28.72
C VAL A 43 -53.15 -5.69 29.81
N THR A 44 -53.41 -5.27 31.07
CA THR A 44 -52.47 -5.00 32.18
C THR A 44 -52.42 -6.04 33.32
N ALA A 45 -51.32 -6.09 34.09
CA ALA A 45 -51.28 -6.59 35.48
C ALA A 45 -50.14 -5.95 36.34
N VAL A 46 -50.44 -5.55 37.58
CA VAL A 46 -49.62 -4.76 38.56
C VAL A 46 -50.28 -4.92 39.96
N PRO A 47 -49.65 -4.74 41.17
CA PRO A 47 -48.24 -4.72 41.63
C PRO A 47 -47.95 -5.74 42.78
N THR A 48 -46.74 -5.73 43.40
CA THR A 48 -46.54 -5.37 44.84
C THR A 48 -45.07 -5.46 45.33
N ALA A 49 -44.66 -4.48 46.14
CA ALA A 49 -43.49 -4.46 47.06
C ALA A 49 -42.07 -4.64 46.45
N VAL A 50 -40.94 -4.21 47.06
CA VAL A 50 -40.65 -3.46 48.31
C VAL A 50 -39.79 -2.23 47.94
N ALA A 51 -39.89 -1.12 48.68
CA ALA A 51 -39.04 0.06 48.48
C ALA A 51 -37.72 -0.02 49.26
N ALA A 52 -36.60 0.32 48.60
CA ALA A 52 -35.32 0.64 49.23
C ALA A 52 -34.82 1.98 48.66
N ALA A 53 -34.51 2.95 49.52
CA ALA A 53 -34.20 4.31 49.10
C ALA A 53 -32.75 4.46 48.64
N VAL A 54 -32.55 4.80 47.36
CA VAL A 54 -31.30 5.33 46.83
C VAL A 54 -31.55 6.76 46.41
N ALA A 55 -30.79 7.71 46.98
CA ALA A 55 -30.91 9.12 46.64
C ALA A 55 -30.34 9.39 45.24
N THR A 56 -31.20 9.40 44.22
CA THR A 56 -30.83 9.84 42.87
C THR A 56 -30.58 11.34 42.88
N ALA A 57 -29.32 11.75 42.91
CA ALA A 57 -28.95 13.12 42.56
C ALA A 57 -29.46 13.40 41.14
N ALA A 58 -30.29 14.44 40.98
CA ALA A 58 -30.72 14.87 39.66
C ALA A 58 -29.48 15.23 38.81
N PRO A 59 -29.45 14.87 37.52
CA PRO A 59 -28.35 15.30 36.66
C PRO A 59 -28.36 16.83 36.61
N ALA A 60 -27.30 17.44 37.14
CA ALA A 60 -27.10 18.88 36.99
C ALA A 60 -27.13 19.19 35.50
N ALA A 61 -28.03 20.08 35.07
CA ALA A 61 -28.15 20.45 33.67
C ALA A 61 -26.78 20.96 33.21
N ALA A 62 -26.21 20.30 32.19
CA ALA A 62 -24.94 20.74 31.63
C ALA A 62 -25.08 22.21 31.21
N PRO A 63 -24.14 23.10 31.58
CA PRO A 63 -24.19 24.47 31.11
C PRO A 63 -24.19 24.42 29.58
N ALA A 64 -25.17 25.09 28.96
CA ALA A 64 -25.29 25.12 27.52
C ALA A 64 -23.94 25.54 26.92
N ALA A 65 -23.37 24.71 26.05
CA ALA A 65 -22.09 25.01 25.43
C ALA A 65 -22.19 26.41 24.79
N PRO A 66 -21.23 27.33 25.07
CA PRO A 66 -21.31 28.68 24.54
C PRO A 66 -21.34 28.58 23.02
N THR A 67 -22.42 29.06 22.41
CA THR A 67 -22.53 29.11 20.95
C THR A 67 -21.50 30.09 20.44
N ALA A 68 -20.36 29.56 20.01
CA ALA A 68 -19.24 30.31 19.46
C ALA A 68 -19.70 31.05 18.20
N ALA A 69 -20.13 32.30 18.41
CA ALA A 69 -20.53 33.22 17.35
C ALA A 69 -19.27 33.67 16.60
N THR A 70 -18.79 32.80 15.71
CA THR A 70 -17.67 33.09 14.82
C THR A 70 -18.00 34.34 14.01
N ALA A 71 -17.23 35.40 14.26
CA ALA A 71 -17.41 36.68 13.60
C ALA A 71 -17.07 36.54 12.11
N ASN A 72 -18.10 36.36 11.28
CA ASN A 72 -17.97 36.31 9.83
C ASN A 72 -17.61 37.72 9.30
N VAL A 73 -16.32 37.97 9.09
CA VAL A 73 -15.84 39.30 8.67
C VAL A 73 -15.79 39.39 7.14
N PRO A 74 -16.41 40.42 6.52
CA PRO A 74 -16.26 40.68 5.09
C PRO A 74 -14.93 41.38 4.77
N VAL A 75 -14.48 41.22 3.53
CA VAL A 75 -13.35 41.97 2.96
C VAL A 75 -13.87 42.84 1.83
N VAL A 76 -14.02 44.15 2.06
CA VAL A 76 -14.76 45.06 1.17
C VAL A 76 -13.81 45.97 0.38
N GLY A 77 -13.82 45.91 -0.95
CA GLY A 77 -12.98 46.77 -1.78
C GLY A 77 -13.30 48.26 -1.59
N VAL A 78 -12.29 49.06 -1.26
CA VAL A 78 -12.47 50.48 -0.90
C VAL A 78 -13.10 51.28 -2.04
N ALA A 79 -12.63 51.07 -3.27
CA ALA A 79 -13.09 51.78 -4.47
C ALA A 79 -14.41 51.25 -5.05
N SER A 80 -14.79 49.99 -4.79
CA SER A 80 -15.94 49.32 -5.43
C SER A 80 -17.17 49.19 -4.54
N GLY A 81 -17.00 49.30 -3.22
CA GLY A 81 -18.03 49.04 -2.20
C GLY A 81 -18.48 47.58 -2.14
N LYS A 82 -17.76 46.65 -2.78
CA LYS A 82 -18.14 45.26 -2.98
C LYS A 82 -17.29 44.32 -2.14
N CYS A 83 -17.90 43.22 -1.68
CA CYS A 83 -17.25 42.18 -0.91
C CYS A 83 -16.42 41.28 -1.83
N LEU A 84 -15.29 40.80 -1.32
CA LEU A 84 -14.57 39.65 -1.83
C LEU A 84 -15.49 38.43 -1.77
N ASP A 85 -15.61 37.68 -2.86
CA ASP A 85 -16.64 36.65 -3.04
C ASP A 85 -16.07 35.42 -3.77
N VAL A 86 -16.32 34.22 -3.23
CA VAL A 86 -16.07 32.96 -3.95
C VAL A 86 -17.19 32.77 -4.97
N SER A 87 -16.83 32.91 -6.26
CA SER A 87 -17.78 32.99 -7.38
C SER A 87 -18.83 31.87 -7.35
N GLY A 88 -20.10 32.27 -7.32
CA GLY A 88 -21.25 31.36 -7.32
C GLY A 88 -21.41 30.55 -6.02
N ALA A 89 -20.78 30.99 -4.92
CA ALA A 89 -20.68 30.27 -3.65
C ALA A 89 -20.11 28.84 -3.78
N SER A 90 -19.31 28.58 -4.82
CA SER A 90 -18.82 27.24 -5.15
C SER A 90 -17.95 26.66 -4.04
N THR A 91 -18.34 25.48 -3.55
CA THR A 91 -17.58 24.68 -2.57
C THR A 91 -16.49 23.82 -3.21
N SER A 92 -16.34 23.84 -4.54
CA SER A 92 -15.28 23.12 -5.26
C SER A 92 -13.94 23.88 -5.23
N PRO A 93 -12.78 23.19 -5.16
CA PRO A 93 -11.49 23.85 -5.31
C PRO A 93 -11.34 24.47 -6.71
N GLY A 94 -10.60 25.58 -6.81
CA GLY A 94 -10.36 26.28 -8.07
C GLY A 94 -11.43 27.33 -8.44
N ALA A 95 -12.42 27.57 -7.57
CA ALA A 95 -13.42 28.61 -7.82
C ALA A 95 -12.77 30.00 -7.76
N ARG A 96 -12.94 30.81 -8.82
CA ARG A 96 -12.36 32.16 -8.93
C ARG A 96 -12.87 33.07 -7.81
N ILE A 97 -11.97 33.91 -7.29
CA ILE A 97 -12.35 35.04 -6.44
C ILE A 97 -12.71 36.24 -7.32
N ILE A 98 -13.81 36.89 -6.95
CA ILE A 98 -14.37 38.07 -7.60
C ILE A 98 -14.73 39.13 -6.55
N ILE A 99 -15.14 40.32 -6.99
CA ILE A 99 -15.88 41.27 -6.16
C ILE A 99 -17.38 41.26 -6.49
N TRP A 100 -18.24 41.19 -5.48
CA TRP A 100 -19.70 41.12 -5.61
C TRP A 100 -20.42 42.01 -4.58
N PRO A 101 -21.64 42.50 -4.83
CA PRO A 101 -22.44 43.17 -3.81
C PRO A 101 -22.53 42.35 -2.52
N CYS A 102 -22.31 43.02 -1.38
CA CYS A 102 -22.26 42.38 -0.07
C CYS A 102 -23.63 41.83 0.33
N SER A 103 -23.72 40.51 0.53
CA SER A 103 -24.92 39.76 0.92
C SER A 103 -24.84 39.16 2.33
N GLY A 104 -23.64 39.09 2.91
CA GLY A 104 -23.40 38.44 4.21
C GLY A 104 -23.42 36.91 4.16
N HIS A 105 -23.43 36.30 2.98
CA HIS A 105 -23.35 34.85 2.81
C HIS A 105 -21.95 34.29 3.11
N SER A 106 -21.86 32.99 3.40
CA SER A 106 -20.62 32.33 3.84
C SER A 106 -19.51 32.29 2.78
N ASN A 107 -19.81 32.58 1.51
CA ASN A 107 -18.84 32.74 0.42
C ASN A 107 -18.22 34.16 0.35
N GLN A 108 -18.72 35.10 1.16
CA GLN A 108 -18.18 36.45 1.35
C GLN A 108 -17.64 36.67 2.78
N ALA A 109 -17.90 35.72 3.68
CA ALA A 109 -17.35 35.69 5.03
C ALA A 109 -15.93 35.13 5.00
N PHE A 110 -15.02 35.78 5.72
CA PHE A 110 -13.65 35.33 5.91
C PHE A 110 -13.25 35.30 7.38
N THR A 111 -12.24 34.47 7.69
CA THR A 111 -11.48 34.47 8.96
C THR A 111 -9.98 34.42 8.65
N ALA A 112 -9.13 34.90 9.56
CA ALA A 112 -7.68 34.98 9.36
C ALA A 112 -6.91 34.24 10.47
N THR A 113 -5.90 33.45 10.09
CA THR A 113 -5.08 32.66 11.04
C THR A 113 -3.70 33.30 11.29
N ALA A 114 -3.05 32.99 12.42
CA ALA A 114 -1.65 33.37 12.66
C ALA A 114 -0.69 32.92 11.54
N ALA A 115 -0.95 31.72 10.97
CA ALA A 115 -0.23 31.19 9.82
C ALA A 115 -0.35 32.05 8.54
N GLY A 116 -1.30 32.99 8.51
CA GLY A 116 -1.58 33.92 7.41
C GLY A 116 -2.66 33.43 6.45
N GLU A 117 -3.33 32.31 6.74
CA GLU A 117 -4.41 31.82 5.87
C GLU A 117 -5.65 32.70 6.02
N LEU A 118 -6.24 33.08 4.88
CA LEU A 118 -7.58 33.69 4.85
C LEU A 118 -8.58 32.61 4.46
N ARG A 119 -9.36 32.11 5.44
CA ARG A 119 -10.32 31.03 5.24
C ARG A 119 -11.72 31.58 4.97
N THR A 120 -12.54 30.85 4.23
CA THR A 120 -13.92 31.20 3.84
C THR A 120 -14.80 29.94 3.78
N LEU A 121 -16.09 30.08 3.44
CA LEU A 121 -17.08 29.00 3.40
C LEU A 121 -17.09 28.18 4.70
N GLY A 122 -17.25 28.89 5.83
CA GLY A 122 -17.24 28.30 7.17
C GLY A 122 -15.90 27.72 7.61
N GLY A 123 -14.79 28.18 7.01
CA GLY A 123 -13.43 27.70 7.28
C GLY A 123 -13.00 26.49 6.44
N THR A 124 -13.88 25.97 5.57
CA THR A 124 -13.63 24.77 4.75
C THR A 124 -12.76 25.03 3.51
N ARG A 125 -12.58 26.30 3.12
CA ARG A 125 -11.79 26.73 1.97
C ARG A 125 -10.81 27.82 2.35
N CYS A 126 -9.65 27.84 1.71
CA CYS A 126 -8.63 28.87 1.86
C CYS A 126 -8.54 29.73 0.59
N LEU A 127 -8.23 31.01 0.76
CA LEU A 127 -7.74 31.88 -0.31
C LEU A 127 -6.39 31.33 -0.82
N ASP A 128 -6.24 31.24 -2.13
CA ASP A 128 -5.16 30.48 -2.76
C ASP A 128 -4.69 31.20 -4.03
N VAL A 129 -3.37 31.38 -4.18
CA VAL A 129 -2.77 31.80 -5.46
C VAL A 129 -2.53 30.56 -6.32
N ALA A 130 -3.20 30.49 -7.48
CA ALA A 130 -3.27 29.29 -8.29
C ALA A 130 -1.88 28.83 -8.78
N GLY A 131 -1.63 27.51 -8.68
CA GLY A 131 -0.35 26.91 -9.09
C GLY A 131 0.86 27.39 -8.27
N SER A 132 0.64 28.01 -7.11
CA SER A 132 1.67 28.63 -6.28
C SER A 132 2.51 29.70 -6.99
N SER A 133 1.93 30.38 -7.98
CA SER A 133 2.64 31.37 -8.79
C SER A 133 3.04 32.62 -7.99
N THR A 134 4.22 33.16 -8.30
CA THR A 134 4.73 34.44 -7.80
C THR A 134 4.71 35.55 -8.85
N THR A 135 4.10 35.33 -10.02
CA THR A 135 4.03 36.30 -11.12
C THR A 135 2.91 37.32 -10.92
N ARG A 136 3.12 38.55 -11.41
CA ARG A 136 2.04 39.55 -11.53
C ARG A 136 0.92 39.04 -12.46
N GLY A 137 -0.33 39.32 -12.11
CA GLY A 137 -1.50 38.75 -12.77
C GLY A 137 -1.82 37.31 -12.38
N ALA A 138 -1.15 36.75 -11.35
CA ALA A 138 -1.46 35.40 -10.89
C ALA A 138 -2.88 35.32 -10.28
N VAL A 139 -3.61 34.28 -10.68
CA VAL A 139 -5.02 34.05 -10.35
C VAL A 139 -5.20 33.80 -8.86
N VAL A 140 -6.20 34.46 -8.26
CA VAL A 140 -6.65 34.14 -6.90
C VAL A 140 -7.96 33.34 -6.97
N GLN A 141 -8.00 32.25 -6.22
CA GLN A 141 -9.07 31.26 -6.18
C GLN A 141 -9.36 30.83 -4.73
N SER A 142 -10.44 30.09 -4.51
CA SER A 142 -10.62 29.28 -3.31
C SER A 142 -10.07 27.87 -3.55
N SER A 143 -9.46 27.27 -2.52
CA SER A 143 -8.87 25.93 -2.59
C SER A 143 -9.04 25.16 -1.28
N THR A 144 -8.65 23.88 -1.27
CA THR A 144 -8.49 23.12 -0.02
C THR A 144 -7.38 23.76 0.82
N CYS A 145 -7.65 24.05 2.09
CA CYS A 145 -6.62 24.52 3.01
C CYS A 145 -5.52 23.47 3.17
N SER A 146 -4.28 23.87 2.92
CA SER A 146 -3.13 22.97 2.77
C SER A 146 -1.91 23.38 3.61
N GLY A 147 -1.93 24.55 4.26
CA GLY A 147 -0.74 25.15 4.87
C GLY A 147 0.34 25.58 3.88
N GLY A 148 0.07 25.54 2.57
CA GLY A 148 1.00 25.94 1.50
C GLY A 148 1.37 27.43 1.55
N ALA A 149 2.55 27.78 1.03
CA ALA A 149 3.03 29.17 1.03
C ALA A 149 2.15 30.12 0.20
N ASN A 150 1.49 29.58 -0.84
CA ASN A 150 0.58 30.28 -1.75
C ASN A 150 -0.80 30.59 -1.14
N GLN A 151 -1.08 30.09 0.06
CA GLN A 151 -2.31 30.34 0.82
C GLN A 151 -2.09 31.30 1.99
N LYS A 152 -0.89 31.89 2.12
CA LYS A 152 -0.50 32.73 3.26
C LYS A 152 -0.36 34.20 2.85
N PHE A 153 -0.99 35.07 3.63
CA PHE A 153 -1.10 36.50 3.38
C PHE A 153 -0.79 37.32 4.64
N ASP A 154 -0.30 38.54 4.44
CA ASP A 154 -0.26 39.58 5.47
C ASP A 154 -1.43 40.54 5.29
N LEU A 155 -2.02 40.95 6.40
CA LEU A 155 -2.98 42.06 6.46
C LEU A 155 -2.24 43.30 6.98
N ARG A 156 -1.95 44.24 6.10
CA ARG A 156 -1.14 45.44 6.40
C ARG A 156 -2.04 46.67 6.41
N THR A 157 -2.31 47.21 7.59
CA THR A 157 -3.09 48.45 7.78
C THR A 157 -2.18 49.68 7.65
N GLY A 158 -2.68 50.75 7.01
CA GLY A 158 -1.90 51.98 6.87
C GLY A 158 -2.55 53.05 6.00
N THR A 159 -1.78 54.09 5.67
CA THR A 159 -2.15 55.16 4.75
C THR A 159 -1.80 54.82 3.30
N THR A 160 -2.59 53.93 2.69
CA THR A 160 -2.68 53.86 1.22
C THR A 160 -3.36 55.11 0.66
N GLY A 161 -3.29 55.30 -0.67
CA GLY A 161 -3.93 56.44 -1.32
C GLY A 161 -5.45 56.49 -1.07
N ALA A 162 -5.99 57.71 -1.02
CA ALA A 162 -7.43 58.03 -0.92
C ALA A 162 -8.22 57.51 0.30
N ALA A 163 -7.69 56.62 1.15
CA ALA A 163 -8.40 56.10 2.32
C ALA A 163 -7.47 55.79 3.51
N THR A 164 -7.47 56.66 4.51
CA THR A 164 -6.87 56.40 5.83
C THR A 164 -7.56 55.21 6.51
N GLY A 165 -6.77 54.26 7.02
CA GLY A 165 -7.31 53.09 7.74
C GLY A 165 -7.76 51.94 6.83
N ALA A 166 -7.31 51.89 5.58
CA ALA A 166 -7.48 50.72 4.73
C ALA A 166 -6.45 49.63 5.05
N THR A 167 -6.81 48.38 4.73
CA THR A 167 -5.97 47.19 4.80
C THR A 167 -5.52 46.79 3.39
N VAL A 168 -4.24 46.48 3.25
CA VAL A 168 -3.67 45.85 2.06
C VAL A 168 -3.43 44.37 2.37
N VAL A 169 -3.89 43.48 1.48
CA VAL A 169 -3.65 42.03 1.59
C VAL A 169 -2.45 41.68 0.72
N VAL A 170 -1.38 41.11 1.28
CA VAL A 170 -0.12 40.82 0.57
C VAL A 170 0.23 39.34 0.66
N GLY A 171 0.43 38.64 -0.45
CA GLY A 171 0.84 37.23 -0.44
C GLY A 171 2.26 37.06 0.11
N ARG A 172 2.43 36.27 1.20
CA ARG A 172 3.73 36.07 1.88
C ARG A 172 4.79 35.43 0.97
N GLN A 173 4.38 34.55 0.05
CA GLN A 173 5.30 33.89 -0.89
C GLN A 173 5.80 34.83 -2.02
N SER A 174 4.94 35.73 -2.50
CA SER A 174 5.20 36.53 -3.71
C SER A 174 5.56 37.99 -3.44
N GLY A 175 5.20 38.51 -2.27
CA GLY A 175 5.28 39.94 -1.96
C GLY A 175 4.27 40.80 -2.74
N LEU A 176 3.37 40.18 -3.52
CA LEU A 176 2.39 40.86 -4.35
C LEU A 176 1.09 41.14 -3.59
N CYS A 177 0.43 42.23 -3.95
CA CYS A 177 -0.81 42.70 -3.34
C CYS A 177 -2.04 42.11 -4.03
N LEU A 178 -3.09 41.82 -3.26
CA LEU A 178 -4.41 41.42 -3.74
C LEU A 178 -5.06 42.61 -4.49
N ASP A 179 -5.33 42.42 -5.78
CA ASP A 179 -5.69 43.47 -6.72
C ASP A 179 -6.97 43.11 -7.49
N VAL A 180 -7.91 44.04 -7.61
CA VAL A 180 -9.06 43.89 -8.53
C VAL A 180 -8.63 44.25 -9.95
N THR A 181 -8.52 43.23 -10.80
CA THR A 181 -8.04 43.27 -12.19
C THR A 181 -8.46 44.55 -12.93
N GLY A 182 -7.48 45.33 -13.39
CA GLY A 182 -7.70 46.55 -14.17
C GLY A 182 -8.43 47.68 -13.41
N ALA A 183 -8.39 47.67 -12.08
CA ALA A 183 -9.10 48.59 -11.19
C ALA A 183 -10.64 48.64 -11.40
N SER A 184 -11.23 47.56 -11.92
CA SER A 184 -12.66 47.49 -12.20
C SER A 184 -13.52 47.56 -10.93
N THR A 185 -14.62 48.31 -10.99
CA THR A 185 -15.63 48.39 -9.92
C THR A 185 -16.88 47.57 -10.20
N ALA A 186 -16.93 46.85 -11.33
CA ALA A 186 -18.07 46.03 -11.74
C ALA A 186 -18.26 44.79 -10.86
N SER A 187 -19.52 44.35 -10.71
CA SER A 187 -19.84 43.07 -10.08
C SER A 187 -19.33 41.91 -10.94
N GLY A 188 -18.63 40.94 -10.34
CA GLY A 188 -18.01 39.82 -11.06
C GLY A 188 -16.62 40.13 -11.61
N ALA A 189 -16.07 41.32 -11.37
CA ALA A 189 -14.67 41.60 -11.69
C ALA A 189 -13.74 40.68 -10.88
N PHE A 190 -12.74 40.11 -11.55
CA PHE A 190 -11.81 39.15 -10.95
C PHE A 190 -10.78 39.79 -10.03
N VAL A 191 -10.28 38.97 -9.10
CA VAL A 191 -9.18 39.32 -8.21
C VAL A 191 -7.93 38.50 -8.58
N GLU A 192 -6.79 39.18 -8.58
CA GLU A 192 -5.46 38.66 -8.92
C GLU A 192 -4.41 39.13 -7.89
N THR A 193 -3.13 38.83 -8.13
CA THR A 193 -2.02 39.45 -7.39
C THR A 193 -1.15 40.32 -8.29
N TRP A 194 -0.85 41.54 -7.84
CA TRP A 194 -0.13 42.55 -8.62
C TRP A 194 0.95 43.28 -7.79
N SER A 195 1.77 44.10 -8.44
CA SER A 195 2.72 44.98 -7.74
C SER A 195 1.98 45.90 -6.79
N CYS A 196 2.33 45.84 -5.50
CA CYS A 196 1.85 46.76 -4.48
C CYS A 196 2.11 48.22 -4.88
N ASN A 197 1.04 48.99 -5.09
CA ASN A 197 1.07 50.34 -5.66
C ASN A 197 0.18 51.35 -4.89
N ASN A 198 -0.46 50.90 -3.80
CA ASN A 198 -1.32 51.68 -2.92
C ASN A 198 -2.53 52.36 -3.60
N GLN A 199 -2.99 51.86 -4.75
CA GLN A 199 -4.20 52.31 -5.44
C GLN A 199 -5.48 51.71 -4.83
N GLY A 200 -6.64 52.33 -5.09
CA GLY A 200 -7.92 51.99 -4.46
C GLY A 200 -8.48 50.60 -4.77
N ASN A 201 -7.96 49.92 -5.79
CA ASN A 201 -8.23 48.52 -6.16
C ASN A 201 -7.37 47.48 -5.40
N GLN A 202 -6.38 47.94 -4.63
CA GLN A 202 -5.59 47.13 -3.68
C GLN A 202 -5.93 47.43 -2.22
N ALA A 203 -6.83 48.37 -1.98
CA ALA A 203 -7.23 48.84 -0.65
C ALA A 203 -8.57 48.20 -0.23
N TRP A 204 -8.60 47.60 0.96
CA TRP A 204 -9.73 46.81 1.47
C TRP A 204 -10.15 47.31 2.86
N ARG A 205 -11.46 47.39 3.12
CA ARG A 205 -12.02 47.59 4.47
C ARG A 205 -12.36 46.22 5.04
N THR A 206 -11.77 45.89 6.19
CA THR A 206 -12.06 44.66 6.92
C THR A 206 -11.64 44.79 8.38
N THR A 207 -12.30 44.07 9.28
CA THR A 207 -11.87 43.93 10.68
C THR A 207 -11.14 42.60 10.93
N LEU A 208 -10.65 41.95 9.87
CA LEU A 208 -9.82 40.76 9.99
C LEU A 208 -8.49 41.10 10.68
N SER A 209 -8.33 40.61 11.90
CA SER A 209 -7.05 40.35 12.53
C SER A 209 -6.73 38.86 12.37
N ALA A 210 -5.46 38.52 12.14
CA ALA A 210 -5.02 37.15 12.41
C ALA A 210 -5.19 36.88 13.90
N ASP A 211 -5.82 35.77 14.26
CA ASP A 211 -5.87 35.36 15.67
C ASP A 211 -4.49 34.84 16.11
N THR A 212 -3.87 35.59 17.01
CA THR A 212 -2.55 35.31 17.60
C THR A 212 -2.63 34.95 19.08
N GLN A 213 -3.83 34.77 19.64
CA GLN A 213 -3.98 34.39 21.04
C GLN A 213 -3.92 32.86 21.16
N PRO A 214 -2.95 32.27 21.88
CA PRO A 214 -2.95 30.84 22.13
C PRO A 214 -4.02 30.44 23.14
N PRO A 215 -4.53 29.20 23.08
CA PRO A 215 -5.39 28.65 24.13
C PRO A 215 -4.73 28.73 25.52
N SER A 216 -5.57 28.75 26.56
CA SER A 216 -5.10 28.57 27.93
C SER A 216 -4.43 27.20 28.11
N ALA A 217 -3.47 27.10 29.03
CA ALA A 217 -2.78 25.84 29.31
C ALA A 217 -3.77 24.78 29.85
N PRO A 218 -3.73 23.52 29.37
CA PRO A 218 -4.56 22.46 29.93
C PRO A 218 -4.30 22.27 31.42
N THR A 219 -5.35 22.25 32.23
CA THR A 219 -5.26 22.23 33.70
C THR A 219 -5.48 20.84 34.28
N SER A 220 -5.11 20.65 35.55
CA SER A 220 -5.21 19.37 36.29
C SER A 220 -4.79 18.11 35.49
N PRO A 221 -3.61 18.11 34.83
CA PRO A 221 -3.05 16.91 34.22
C PRO A 221 -2.85 15.86 35.31
N ARG A 222 -3.20 14.60 35.00
CA ARG A 222 -3.28 13.50 35.96
C ARG A 222 -3.11 12.16 35.26
N VAL A 223 -2.70 11.16 36.02
CA VAL A 223 -2.58 9.77 35.55
C VAL A 223 -3.50 8.83 36.32
N GLY A 224 -3.93 7.76 35.66
CA GLY A 224 -4.65 6.64 36.26
C GLY A 224 -4.27 5.33 35.57
N GLY A 225 -4.51 4.19 36.23
CA GLY A 225 -4.25 2.87 35.63
C GLY A 225 -2.79 2.61 35.25
N LEU A 226 -1.83 3.16 36.01
CA LEU A 226 -0.40 2.94 35.78
C LEU A 226 -0.06 1.46 36.04
N THR A 227 0.36 0.75 34.99
CA THR A 227 0.96 -0.58 35.04
C THR A 227 2.46 -0.48 34.72
N CYS A 228 3.17 -1.62 34.64
CA CYS A 228 4.57 -1.59 34.18
C CYS A 228 4.71 -1.17 32.68
N ARG A 229 3.64 -1.23 31.87
CA ARG A 229 3.68 -0.99 30.41
C ARG A 229 2.68 0.04 29.89
N THR A 230 1.70 0.45 30.68
CA THR A 230 0.62 1.37 30.25
C THR A 230 0.29 2.40 31.31
N VAL A 231 -0.23 3.54 30.89
CA VAL A 231 -0.87 4.54 31.77
C VAL A 231 -1.98 5.26 31.02
N THR A 232 -3.05 5.65 31.69
CA THR A 232 -4.03 6.59 31.16
C THR A 232 -3.67 7.99 31.62
N PHE A 233 -3.37 8.89 30.69
CA PHE A 233 -3.09 10.30 30.97
C PHE A 233 -4.31 11.16 30.60
N ALA A 234 -4.73 12.03 31.52
CA ALA A 234 -5.92 12.86 31.37
C ALA A 234 -5.69 14.28 31.88
N TRP A 235 -6.50 15.22 31.41
CA TRP A 235 -6.42 16.64 31.75
C TRP A 235 -7.83 17.25 31.86
N ASN A 236 -7.91 18.54 32.14
CA ASN A 236 -9.11 19.36 31.99
C ASN A 236 -8.98 20.21 30.73
N ALA A 237 -10.12 20.58 30.13
CA ALA A 237 -10.13 21.33 28.89
C ALA A 237 -9.39 22.67 28.99
N ALA A 238 -8.63 22.98 27.94
CA ALA A 238 -8.21 24.34 27.66
C ALA A 238 -9.40 25.16 27.15
N THR A 239 -9.29 26.49 27.29
CA THR A 239 -10.26 27.47 26.79
C THR A 239 -9.59 28.40 25.79
N ASP A 240 -10.34 28.80 24.78
CA ASP A 240 -9.88 29.68 23.72
C ASP A 240 -11.04 30.48 23.11
N THR A 241 -10.75 31.58 22.41
CA THR A 241 -11.74 32.48 21.81
C THR A 241 -12.25 32.04 20.43
N VAL A 242 -11.47 31.29 19.65
CA VAL A 242 -11.91 30.65 18.38
C VAL A 242 -12.14 29.15 18.53
N GLY A 243 -11.57 28.52 19.56
CA GLY A 243 -11.88 27.19 20.04
C GLY A 243 -10.75 26.17 19.86
N VAL A 244 -10.56 25.33 20.86
CA VAL A 244 -9.54 24.27 20.88
C VAL A 244 -9.92 23.13 19.93
N THR A 245 -9.06 22.85 18.96
CA THR A 245 -9.28 21.79 17.95
C THR A 245 -8.49 20.51 18.23
N ALA A 246 -7.40 20.58 18.99
CA ALA A 246 -6.57 19.43 19.33
C ALA A 246 -5.80 19.60 20.65
N TYR A 247 -5.34 18.46 21.20
CA TYR A 247 -4.32 18.40 22.24
C TYR A 247 -3.14 17.54 21.79
N ASP A 248 -1.93 17.95 22.14
CA ASP A 248 -0.68 17.22 21.91
C ASP A 248 -0.10 16.75 23.23
N VAL A 249 0.12 15.43 23.37
CA VAL A 249 0.65 14.81 24.60
C VAL A 249 2.11 14.46 24.40
N TYR A 250 2.95 14.83 25.36
CA TYR A 250 4.41 14.70 25.30
C TYR A 250 4.97 13.88 26.48
N HIS A 251 6.12 13.26 26.23
CA HIS A 251 7.04 12.72 27.24
C HIS A 251 8.41 13.37 27.02
N ASP A 252 8.93 14.09 28.01
CA ASP A 252 10.31 14.62 28.05
C ASP A 252 10.73 15.40 26.78
N GLY A 253 9.77 16.08 26.14
CA GLY A 253 9.96 16.86 24.90
C GLY A 253 9.61 16.12 23.60
N GLN A 254 9.40 14.80 23.62
CA GLN A 254 8.95 14.02 22.46
C GLN A 254 7.42 13.92 22.40
N LEU A 255 6.84 14.13 21.22
CA LEU A 255 5.41 13.98 20.97
C LEU A 255 5.03 12.49 21.01
N MET A 256 4.17 12.12 21.96
CA MET A 256 3.65 10.76 22.12
C MET A 256 2.42 10.52 21.24
N THR A 257 1.49 11.48 21.19
CA THR A 257 0.25 11.41 20.38
C THR A 257 -0.45 12.77 20.30
N SER A 258 -1.32 12.95 19.30
CA SER A 258 -2.27 14.07 19.21
C SER A 258 -3.70 13.54 19.25
N VAL A 259 -4.59 14.22 19.97
CA VAL A 259 -6.03 13.90 20.04
C VAL A 259 -6.89 15.12 19.71
N GLY A 260 -8.16 14.93 19.39
CA GLY A 260 -9.09 16.03 19.06
C GLY A 260 -9.44 16.90 20.27
N GLY A 261 -9.87 18.15 20.04
CA GLY A 261 -10.14 19.15 21.09
C GLY A 261 -11.27 18.83 22.06
N SER A 262 -12.09 17.80 21.77
CA SER A 262 -13.09 17.22 22.67
C SER A 262 -12.56 16.06 23.52
N THR A 263 -11.33 15.57 23.26
CA THR A 263 -10.72 14.44 23.94
C THR A 263 -9.81 14.93 25.07
N LEU A 264 -10.14 14.57 26.31
CA LEU A 264 -9.44 15.02 27.53
C LEU A 264 -8.66 13.89 28.25
N SER A 265 -8.46 12.76 27.58
CA SER A 265 -7.78 11.59 28.10
C SER A 265 -7.27 10.70 26.97
N THR A 266 -6.12 10.06 27.15
CA THR A 266 -5.58 9.05 26.23
C THR A 266 -4.78 7.99 26.98
N SER A 267 -4.70 6.78 26.43
CA SER A 267 -3.82 5.72 26.94
C SER A 267 -2.45 5.79 26.27
N LEU A 268 -1.38 5.73 27.06
CA LEU A 268 0.00 5.77 26.61
C LEU A 268 0.70 4.45 26.94
N THR A 269 1.61 4.03 26.06
CA THR A 269 2.58 2.96 26.36
C THR A 269 3.79 3.57 27.08
N VAL A 270 4.24 2.92 28.15
CA VAL A 270 5.35 3.39 29.00
C VAL A 270 6.36 2.25 29.24
N VAL A 271 7.59 2.61 29.65
CA VAL A 271 8.69 1.65 29.85
C VAL A 271 8.91 1.38 31.35
N PRO A 272 8.97 0.10 31.79
CA PRO A 272 9.23 -0.26 33.18
C PRO A 272 10.54 0.34 33.72
N GLY A 273 10.50 0.94 34.91
CA GLY A 273 11.68 1.40 35.66
C GLY A 273 12.34 2.70 35.18
N ALA A 274 11.86 3.31 34.10
CA ALA A 274 12.23 4.68 33.73
C ALA A 274 11.35 5.69 34.48
N THR A 275 11.87 6.89 34.75
CA THR A 275 11.04 8.03 35.16
C THR A 275 10.58 8.78 33.91
N TRP A 276 9.30 9.17 33.85
CA TRP A 276 8.69 9.87 32.71
C TRP A 276 8.04 11.16 33.19
N GLY A 277 8.32 12.29 32.54
CA GLY A 277 7.56 13.53 32.68
C GLY A 277 6.52 13.70 31.57
N LEU A 278 5.24 13.49 31.89
CA LEU A 278 4.13 13.65 30.95
C LEU A 278 3.52 15.05 31.01
N TYR A 279 3.32 15.70 29.86
CA TYR A 279 2.58 16.97 29.78
C TYR A 279 1.73 17.05 28.50
N VAL A 280 0.87 18.06 28.42
CA VAL A 280 -0.03 18.28 27.27
C VAL A 280 -0.14 19.76 26.90
N ASN A 281 -0.19 20.05 25.60
CA ASN A 281 -0.50 21.38 25.06
C ASN A 281 -1.84 21.32 24.31
N ALA A 282 -2.54 22.44 24.23
CA ALA A 282 -3.73 22.64 23.40
C ALA A 282 -3.38 23.40 22.12
N ARG A 283 -4.15 23.18 21.05
CA ARG A 283 -4.09 23.94 19.79
C ARG A 283 -5.48 24.43 19.38
N ASP A 284 -5.56 25.64 18.84
CA ASP A 284 -6.79 26.23 18.30
C ASP A 284 -6.96 25.98 16.78
N ALA A 285 -7.98 26.59 16.18
CA ALA A 285 -8.25 26.55 14.75
C ALA A 285 -7.30 27.44 13.90
N ALA A 286 -6.61 28.41 14.50
CA ALA A 286 -5.65 29.31 13.86
C ALA A 286 -4.22 28.76 13.79
N GLY A 287 -3.93 27.71 14.58
CA GLY A 287 -2.63 27.05 14.70
C GLY A 287 -1.78 27.53 15.88
N ASN A 288 -2.31 28.35 16.80
CA ASN A 288 -1.54 28.74 17.98
C ASN A 288 -1.50 27.58 18.98
N VAL A 289 -0.42 27.50 19.76
CA VAL A 289 -0.17 26.43 20.74
C VAL A 289 -0.15 27.02 22.14
N SER A 290 -0.87 26.41 23.08
CA SER A 290 -0.88 26.84 24.48
C SER A 290 0.51 26.70 25.12
N GLN A 291 0.69 27.36 26.26
CA GLN A 291 1.69 26.89 27.23
C GLN A 291 1.39 25.45 27.65
N ALA A 292 2.43 24.68 27.98
CA ALA A 292 2.26 23.30 28.42
C ALA A 292 1.48 23.24 29.75
N SER A 293 0.77 22.14 29.97
CA SER A 293 0.29 21.77 31.30
C SER A 293 1.46 21.62 32.28
N ALA A 294 1.17 21.58 33.59
CA ALA A 294 2.14 21.06 34.55
C ALA A 294 2.58 19.64 34.15
N THR A 295 3.85 19.30 34.37
CA THR A 295 4.38 17.96 34.10
C THR A 295 3.98 17.00 35.22
N VAL A 296 3.37 15.88 34.85
CA VAL A 296 3.06 14.76 35.75
C VAL A 296 4.17 13.74 35.65
N THR A 297 4.98 13.63 36.70
CA THR A 297 6.02 12.60 36.80
C THR A 297 5.42 11.25 37.17
N ILE A 298 5.78 10.21 36.42
CA ILE A 298 5.48 8.81 36.75
C ILE A 298 6.74 7.94 36.74
N ALA A 299 6.69 6.84 37.48
CA ALA A 299 7.67 5.76 37.41
C ALA A 299 6.89 4.44 37.24
N PRO A 300 6.76 3.90 36.02
CA PRO A 300 6.12 2.61 35.79
C PRO A 300 6.90 1.52 36.55
N PRO A 301 6.25 0.68 37.36
CA PRO A 301 6.94 -0.35 38.13
C PRO A 301 7.67 -1.33 37.21
N GLN A 302 8.68 -2.04 37.72
CA GLN A 302 9.23 -3.21 37.02
C GLN A 302 8.11 -4.25 36.85
N CYS A 303 7.96 -4.80 35.64
CA CYS A 303 7.18 -6.04 35.49
C CYS A 303 7.91 -7.14 36.30
N GLN A 304 7.16 -8.05 36.93
CA GLN A 304 7.77 -9.21 37.59
C GLN A 304 8.53 -10.06 36.55
N VAL A 305 9.67 -10.62 36.95
CA VAL A 305 10.40 -11.61 36.15
C VAL A 305 9.73 -12.96 36.39
N ASP A 306 9.24 -13.56 35.31
CA ASP A 306 8.71 -14.91 35.32
C ASP A 306 9.83 -15.96 35.30
N THR A 307 9.62 -17.06 36.03
CA THR A 307 10.52 -18.23 36.12
C THR A 307 9.74 -19.55 36.08
N THR A 308 8.44 -19.49 35.78
CA THR A 308 7.54 -20.63 35.59
C THR A 308 7.74 -21.17 34.18
N ALA A 309 7.77 -22.50 34.02
CA ALA A 309 7.80 -23.11 32.69
C ALA A 309 6.38 -23.51 32.25
N PRO A 310 5.97 -23.22 30.99
CA PRO A 310 4.69 -23.63 30.47
C PRO A 310 4.38 -25.13 30.62
N SER A 311 3.11 -25.47 30.77
CA SER A 311 2.68 -26.86 30.84
C SER A 311 2.99 -27.62 29.53
N VAL A 312 3.28 -28.92 29.64
CA VAL A 312 3.69 -29.75 28.49
C VAL A 312 2.55 -29.84 27.46
N PRO A 313 2.79 -29.61 26.15
CA PRO A 313 1.78 -29.78 25.12
C PRO A 313 1.18 -31.20 25.13
N THR A 314 -0.14 -31.28 25.17
CA THR A 314 -0.89 -32.55 25.19
C THR A 314 -1.72 -32.75 23.92
N GLY A 315 -2.29 -33.93 23.74
CA GLY A 315 -3.24 -34.20 22.65
C GLY A 315 -2.64 -34.15 21.24
N LEU A 316 -1.32 -34.19 21.09
CA LEU A 316 -0.62 -34.14 19.80
C LEU A 316 -1.09 -35.25 18.86
N ARG A 317 -1.58 -34.85 17.69
CA ARG A 317 -2.04 -35.70 16.59
C ARG A 317 -1.42 -35.22 15.29
N GLY A 318 -1.38 -36.10 14.30
CA GLY A 318 -0.95 -35.74 12.95
C GLY A 318 -1.71 -36.52 11.88
N THR A 319 -1.93 -35.87 10.74
CA THR A 319 -2.53 -36.48 9.54
C THR A 319 -1.63 -36.22 8.34
N ALA A 320 -1.52 -37.21 7.45
CA ALA A 320 -0.74 -37.08 6.21
C ALA A 320 -1.64 -36.81 5.00
N SER A 321 -1.15 -35.97 4.08
CA SER A 321 -1.70 -35.79 2.74
C SER A 321 -0.54 -35.82 1.75
N GLY A 322 -0.33 -36.97 1.11
CA GLY A 322 0.88 -37.24 0.32
C GLY A 322 2.15 -37.02 1.16
N THR A 323 3.08 -36.22 0.63
CA THR A 323 4.38 -35.85 1.22
C THR A 323 4.31 -34.66 2.21
N THR A 324 3.15 -34.44 2.82
CA THR A 324 2.90 -33.37 3.80
C THR A 324 2.20 -33.96 5.04
N VAL A 325 2.60 -33.52 6.22
CA VAL A 325 2.00 -33.86 7.52
C VAL A 325 1.48 -32.59 8.20
N THR A 326 0.19 -32.57 8.53
CA THR A 326 -0.41 -31.53 9.37
C THR A 326 -0.51 -32.07 10.80
N LEU A 327 0.07 -31.34 11.75
CA LEU A 327 0.01 -31.61 13.18
C LEU A 327 -1.02 -30.70 13.87
N THR A 328 -1.65 -31.20 14.92
CA THR A 328 -2.49 -30.41 15.85
C THR A 328 -2.28 -30.88 17.29
N TRP A 329 -2.38 -29.97 18.26
CA TRP A 329 -2.27 -30.28 19.69
C TRP A 329 -3.22 -29.43 20.56
N THR A 330 -3.36 -29.80 21.82
CA THR A 330 -4.03 -29.02 22.86
C THR A 330 -3.10 -27.91 23.33
N ALA A 331 -3.63 -26.70 23.53
CA ALA A 331 -2.85 -25.57 24.02
C ALA A 331 -2.26 -25.85 25.42
N SER A 332 -0.99 -25.49 25.60
CA SER A 332 -0.35 -25.35 26.89
C SER A 332 -0.89 -24.13 27.64
N SER A 333 -0.69 -24.14 28.95
CA SER A 333 -1.07 -23.10 29.91
C SER A 333 0.17 -22.60 30.65
N ASP A 334 0.17 -21.33 31.02
CA ASP A 334 1.29 -20.64 31.64
C ASP A 334 0.78 -19.40 32.41
N ASP A 335 1.55 -18.84 33.35
CA ASP A 335 1.09 -17.72 34.19
C ASP A 335 1.34 -16.33 33.58
N VAL A 336 2.36 -16.16 32.72
CA VAL A 336 2.55 -14.97 31.86
C VAL A 336 2.10 -15.18 30.42
N GLY A 337 2.04 -16.43 29.95
CA GLY A 337 1.41 -16.85 28.71
C GLY A 337 2.38 -17.45 27.69
N VAL A 338 1.95 -18.57 27.09
CA VAL A 338 2.73 -19.30 26.08
C VAL A 338 2.99 -18.41 24.86
N ARG A 339 4.28 -18.20 24.55
CA ARG A 339 4.75 -17.38 23.43
C ARG A 339 4.94 -18.20 22.16
N THR A 340 5.48 -19.43 22.31
CA THR A 340 5.84 -20.31 21.19
C THR A 340 5.54 -21.79 21.45
N TYR A 341 5.43 -22.55 20.36
CA TYR A 341 5.54 -24.00 20.33
C TYR A 341 6.68 -24.43 19.40
N ASP A 342 7.66 -25.16 19.93
CA ASP A 342 8.77 -25.71 19.18
C ASP A 342 8.45 -27.14 18.72
N VAL A 343 8.44 -27.38 17.42
CA VAL A 343 8.04 -28.65 16.79
C VAL A 343 9.26 -29.44 16.34
N TYR A 344 9.37 -30.68 16.79
CA TYR A 344 10.49 -31.58 16.51
C TYR A 344 10.06 -32.76 15.64
N ARG A 345 10.94 -33.19 14.72
CA ARG A 345 10.83 -34.40 13.88
C ARG A 345 12.09 -35.23 14.06
N GLY A 346 11.97 -36.47 14.51
CA GLY A 346 13.12 -37.33 14.81
C GLY A 346 14.06 -36.75 15.87
N GLY A 347 13.55 -35.89 16.77
CA GLY A 347 14.33 -35.19 17.80
C GLY A 347 14.93 -33.84 17.38
N SER A 348 15.08 -33.56 16.07
CA SER A 348 15.55 -32.27 15.54
C SER A 348 14.40 -31.28 15.36
N ARG A 349 14.60 -29.98 15.62
CA ARG A 349 13.55 -28.98 15.42
C ARG A 349 13.30 -28.74 13.93
N VAL A 350 12.04 -28.74 13.52
CA VAL A 350 11.60 -28.48 12.13
C VAL A 350 10.79 -27.19 11.98
N GLY A 351 10.31 -26.61 13.08
CA GLY A 351 9.68 -25.30 13.08
C GLY A 351 9.35 -24.82 14.49
N THR A 352 8.94 -23.55 14.58
CA THR A 352 8.50 -22.86 15.79
C THR A 352 7.24 -22.06 15.47
N VAL A 353 6.10 -22.40 16.07
CA VAL A 353 4.87 -21.60 15.94
C VAL A 353 4.89 -20.51 16.99
N THR A 354 4.61 -19.26 16.62
CA THR A 354 4.78 -18.08 17.49
C THR A 354 3.53 -17.21 17.49
N GLY A 355 3.07 -16.76 18.67
CA GLY A 355 1.93 -15.84 18.78
C GLY A 355 2.30 -14.38 18.46
N SER A 356 1.37 -13.44 18.64
CA SER A 356 1.63 -12.00 18.38
C SER A 356 0.93 -11.10 19.39
N GLY A 357 1.70 -10.36 20.19
CA GLY A 357 1.14 -9.52 21.26
C GLY A 357 0.32 -10.36 22.25
N ALA A 358 -0.95 -10.01 22.40
CA ALA A 358 -1.92 -10.74 23.23
C ALA A 358 -2.54 -11.99 22.56
N THR A 359 -2.24 -12.27 21.28
CA THR A 359 -2.74 -13.44 20.56
C THR A 359 -1.82 -14.66 20.80
N PRO A 360 -2.32 -15.77 21.39
CA PRO A 360 -1.52 -16.97 21.59
C PRO A 360 -1.03 -17.62 20.28
N PRO A 361 0.07 -18.40 20.31
CA PRO A 361 0.48 -19.22 19.18
C PRO A 361 -0.61 -20.26 18.83
N VAL A 362 -0.88 -20.46 17.54
CA VAL A 362 -1.82 -21.49 17.07
C VAL A 362 -1.27 -22.89 17.36
N THR A 363 -2.16 -23.84 17.66
CA THR A 363 -1.76 -25.22 18.03
C THR A 363 -1.74 -26.17 16.83
N THR A 364 -1.22 -25.70 15.70
CA THR A 364 -1.11 -26.47 14.46
C THR A 364 0.17 -26.14 13.70
N PHE A 365 0.71 -27.12 12.97
CA PHE A 365 1.93 -26.99 12.16
C PHE A 365 1.82 -27.84 10.89
N VAL A 366 2.44 -27.42 9.79
CA VAL A 366 2.41 -28.14 8.50
C VAL A 366 3.83 -28.40 8.03
N ASP A 367 4.26 -29.66 8.11
CA ASP A 367 5.56 -30.13 7.63
C ASP A 367 5.42 -30.69 6.21
N SER A 368 6.26 -30.27 5.26
CA SER A 368 6.02 -30.49 3.82
C SER A 368 7.30 -30.72 3.02
N GLY A 369 7.19 -31.55 1.98
CA GLY A 369 8.35 -32.01 1.19
C GLY A 369 9.05 -33.22 1.80
N LEU A 370 8.32 -33.99 2.61
CA LEU A 370 8.77 -35.24 3.22
C LEU A 370 8.97 -36.34 2.18
N ALA A 371 9.75 -37.37 2.48
CA ALA A 371 9.80 -38.56 1.64
C ALA A 371 8.42 -39.27 1.63
N PRO A 372 7.96 -39.80 0.49
CA PRO A 372 6.69 -40.53 0.43
C PRO A 372 6.79 -41.87 1.18
N SER A 373 5.64 -42.41 1.60
CA SER A 373 5.52 -43.71 2.28
C SER A 373 6.46 -43.91 3.48
N THR A 374 6.83 -42.82 4.16
CA THR A 374 7.87 -42.78 5.21
C THR A 374 7.25 -42.34 6.54
N THR A 375 7.55 -43.04 7.62
CA THR A 375 7.07 -42.71 8.97
C THR A 375 8.00 -41.72 9.66
N TYR A 376 7.44 -40.61 10.14
CA TYR A 376 8.14 -39.57 10.89
C TYR A 376 7.56 -39.47 12.31
N ALA A 377 8.43 -39.45 13.31
CA ALA A 377 8.06 -39.25 14.71
C ALA A 377 8.15 -37.78 15.11
N TYR A 378 7.06 -37.19 15.59
CA TYR A 378 6.94 -35.78 15.97
C TYR A 378 6.72 -35.58 17.46
N SER A 379 7.22 -34.48 18.03
CA SER A 379 6.89 -34.01 19.39
C SER A 379 6.98 -32.48 19.48
N VAL A 380 6.40 -31.89 20.53
CA VAL A 380 6.29 -30.42 20.69
C VAL A 380 6.70 -30.00 22.11
N THR A 381 7.39 -28.86 22.27
CA THR A 381 7.53 -28.13 23.55
C THR A 381 6.79 -26.79 23.47
N ALA A 382 6.41 -26.24 24.62
CA ALA A 382 5.95 -24.85 24.77
C ALA A 382 7.06 -24.00 25.40
N ALA A 383 7.07 -22.69 25.11
CA ALA A 383 7.89 -21.71 25.81
C ALA A 383 7.16 -20.36 25.94
N ASP A 384 7.39 -19.66 27.04
CA ASP A 384 6.84 -18.33 27.37
C ASP A 384 7.65 -17.18 26.72
N ALA A 385 7.36 -15.94 27.12
CA ALA A 385 8.00 -14.73 26.60
C ALA A 385 9.33 -14.38 27.29
N THR A 386 9.66 -15.06 28.39
CA THR A 386 10.77 -14.83 29.30
C THR A 386 11.94 -15.79 29.02
N GLY A 387 11.62 -16.98 28.51
CA GLY A 387 12.56 -17.99 28.01
C GLY A 387 12.49 -19.36 28.68
N ASN A 388 11.52 -19.61 29.57
CA ASN A 388 11.37 -20.93 30.19
C ASN A 388 10.72 -21.90 29.18
N VAL A 389 10.99 -23.21 29.31
CA VAL A 389 10.63 -24.20 28.28
C VAL A 389 10.05 -25.46 28.93
N SER A 390 8.92 -25.92 28.42
CA SER A 390 8.28 -27.15 28.86
C SER A 390 9.12 -28.39 28.52
N ALA A 391 8.89 -29.50 29.22
CA ALA A 391 9.31 -30.81 28.71
C ALA A 391 8.61 -31.12 27.36
N ARG A 392 9.19 -32.03 26.56
CA ARG A 392 8.60 -32.47 25.28
C ARG A 392 7.32 -33.26 25.50
N SER A 393 6.34 -33.07 24.62
CA SER A 393 5.15 -33.91 24.51
C SER A 393 5.50 -35.38 24.27
N ALA A 394 4.54 -36.27 24.56
CA ALA A 394 4.54 -37.60 23.96
C ALA A 394 4.65 -37.51 22.43
N SER A 395 5.32 -38.48 21.81
CA SER A 395 5.59 -38.44 20.37
C SER A 395 4.51 -39.17 19.56
N VAL A 396 4.13 -38.60 18.41
CA VAL A 396 3.23 -39.23 17.44
C VAL A 396 4.00 -39.66 16.19
N GLY A 397 3.81 -40.91 15.77
CA GLY A 397 4.28 -41.39 14.47
C GLY A 397 3.26 -41.08 13.37
N VAL A 398 3.68 -40.45 12.28
CA VAL A 398 2.84 -40.16 11.11
C VAL A 398 3.52 -40.68 9.85
N THR A 399 2.84 -41.55 9.11
CA THR A 399 3.33 -42.08 7.82
C THR A 399 2.81 -41.23 6.67
N THR A 400 3.70 -40.73 5.82
CA THR A 400 3.34 -39.99 4.61
C THR A 400 2.65 -40.91 3.58
N GLY A 401 1.80 -40.31 2.74
CA GLY A 401 1.21 -41.01 1.60
C GLY A 401 2.20 -41.19 0.45
N ALA A 402 1.73 -41.78 -0.65
CA ALA A 402 2.46 -41.78 -1.92
C ALA A 402 2.63 -40.34 -2.45
N ALA A 403 3.63 -40.13 -3.32
CA ALA A 403 3.76 -38.89 -4.05
C ALA A 403 2.54 -38.65 -4.97
N CYS A 404 2.07 -37.41 -5.05
CA CYS A 404 0.92 -37.06 -5.89
C CYS A 404 1.33 -36.98 -7.38
N ALA A 405 0.46 -37.47 -8.26
CA ALA A 405 0.69 -37.55 -9.72
C ALA A 405 0.10 -36.36 -10.52
N SER A 406 -0.56 -35.41 -9.87
CA SER A 406 -1.10 -34.20 -10.49
C SER A 406 -0.02 -33.14 -10.65
N ALA A 407 -0.03 -32.37 -11.74
CA ALA A 407 0.97 -31.32 -11.97
C ALA A 407 1.00 -30.23 -10.86
N VAL A 408 -0.14 -30.01 -10.19
CA VAL A 408 -0.25 -29.28 -8.93
C VAL A 408 -0.80 -30.26 -7.88
N CYS A 409 -0.12 -30.38 -6.75
CA CYS A 409 -0.40 -31.37 -5.71
C CYS A 409 -1.00 -30.78 -4.42
N GLY A 410 -0.88 -29.46 -4.22
CA GLY A 410 -1.48 -28.79 -3.07
C GLY A 410 -1.09 -27.33 -3.01
N VAL A 411 -1.80 -26.56 -2.18
CA VAL A 411 -1.48 -25.17 -1.86
C VAL A 411 -1.59 -25.00 -0.35
N ALA A 412 -0.53 -24.47 0.26
CA ALA A 412 -0.55 -24.03 1.66
C ALA A 412 -0.44 -22.50 1.69
N GLN A 413 -1.29 -21.84 2.49
CA GLN A 413 -1.07 -20.44 2.84
C GLN A 413 -0.01 -20.41 3.95
N VAL A 414 1.13 -19.77 3.67
CA VAL A 414 2.28 -19.71 4.59
C VAL A 414 2.24 -18.43 5.43
N ALA A 415 1.79 -17.32 4.86
CA ALA A 415 1.57 -16.07 5.57
C ALA A 415 0.48 -15.22 4.91
N THR A 416 -0.01 -14.21 5.64
CA THR A 416 -0.67 -13.02 5.07
C THR A 416 0.22 -11.79 5.24
N ASP A 417 -0.07 -10.71 4.52
CA ASP A 417 0.57 -9.41 4.64
C ASP A 417 -0.41 -8.27 4.35
N THR A 418 -0.27 -7.14 5.07
CA THR A 418 -1.12 -5.95 4.92
C THR A 418 -0.72 -5.04 3.75
N ASP A 419 0.33 -5.38 3.00
CA ASP A 419 0.82 -4.67 1.82
C ASP A 419 1.16 -5.68 0.72
N ILE A 420 1.39 -5.22 -0.52
CA ILE A 420 1.48 -6.07 -1.70
C ILE A 420 2.87 -6.72 -1.82
N PRO A 421 2.99 -8.07 -1.76
CA PRO A 421 4.26 -8.76 -1.95
C PRO A 421 4.62 -8.81 -3.44
N TRP A 422 5.44 -7.84 -3.88
CA TRP A 422 5.76 -7.64 -5.30
C TRP A 422 6.97 -8.48 -5.73
N GLY A 423 8.19 -8.03 -5.45
CA GLY A 423 9.40 -8.81 -5.70
C GLY A 423 9.60 -9.85 -4.62
N LEU A 424 9.94 -11.09 -4.99
CA LEU A 424 10.12 -12.21 -4.07
C LEU A 424 11.29 -13.07 -4.54
N VAL A 425 12.17 -13.46 -3.63
CA VAL A 425 13.29 -14.39 -3.87
C VAL A 425 13.39 -15.42 -2.74
N THR A 426 13.87 -16.62 -3.05
CA THR A 426 14.34 -17.57 -2.03
C THR A 426 15.84 -17.37 -1.81
N LEU A 427 16.27 -17.19 -0.57
CA LEU A 427 17.67 -17.05 -0.18
C LEU A 427 18.34 -18.43 0.03
N PRO A 428 19.69 -18.51 0.05
CA PRO A 428 20.39 -19.80 0.21
C PRO A 428 20.16 -20.52 1.55
N ASP A 429 19.66 -19.83 2.59
CA ASP A 429 19.21 -20.46 3.85
C ASP A 429 17.81 -21.09 3.76
N GLY A 430 17.20 -21.09 2.56
CA GLY A 430 15.85 -21.55 2.29
C GLY A 430 14.76 -20.55 2.64
N SER A 431 15.07 -19.42 3.29
CA SER A 431 14.07 -18.41 3.63
C SER A 431 13.64 -17.58 2.43
N VAL A 432 12.46 -16.97 2.53
CA VAL A 432 11.94 -16.07 1.49
C VAL A 432 12.24 -14.63 1.88
N LEU A 433 12.67 -13.82 0.92
CA LEU A 433 12.75 -12.36 1.06
C LEU A 433 11.81 -11.73 0.04
N TYR A 434 10.93 -10.84 0.48
CA TYR A 434 10.03 -10.10 -0.42
C TYR A 434 9.96 -8.60 -0.09
N GLY A 435 9.58 -7.82 -1.09
CA GLY A 435 9.31 -6.39 -0.98
C GLY A 435 7.82 -6.11 -0.84
N ARG A 436 7.46 -5.32 0.17
CA ARG A 436 6.15 -4.67 0.34
C ARG A 436 6.16 -3.41 -0.52
N ARG A 437 5.33 -3.34 -1.57
CA ARG A 437 5.45 -2.28 -2.60
C ARG A 437 5.32 -0.87 -2.01
N ASP A 438 4.30 -0.63 -1.20
CA ASP A 438 3.84 0.73 -0.87
C ASP A 438 4.30 1.18 0.52
N ALA A 439 4.48 0.22 1.44
CA ALA A 439 5.24 0.32 2.68
C ALA A 439 6.77 0.27 2.50
N ARG A 440 7.27 0.03 1.27
CA ARG A 440 8.68 0.21 0.84
C ARG A 440 9.70 -0.63 1.62
N THR A 441 9.24 -1.69 2.27
CA THR A 441 9.99 -2.48 3.24
C THR A 441 10.27 -3.88 2.74
N LEU A 442 11.44 -4.39 3.08
CA LEU A 442 11.84 -5.77 2.85
C LEU A 442 11.48 -6.63 4.06
N VAL A 443 10.90 -7.80 3.82
CA VAL A 443 10.53 -8.76 4.86
C VAL A 443 11.15 -10.12 4.55
N ARG A 444 11.84 -10.69 5.54
CA ARG A 444 12.21 -12.11 5.56
C ARG A 444 11.03 -12.91 6.11
N LEU A 445 10.67 -13.97 5.41
CA LEU A 445 9.66 -14.95 5.79
C LEU A 445 10.33 -16.32 5.94
N ASP A 446 10.11 -16.95 7.09
CA ASP A 446 10.42 -18.36 7.30
C ASP A 446 9.31 -19.24 6.69
N PRO A 447 9.63 -20.07 5.67
CA PRO A 447 8.65 -20.85 4.93
C PRO A 447 8.10 -22.07 5.70
N ALA A 448 8.72 -22.45 6.82
CA ALA A 448 8.25 -23.55 7.67
C ALA A 448 7.26 -23.06 8.74
N THR A 449 7.39 -21.80 9.18
CA THR A 449 6.64 -21.28 10.35
C THR A 449 5.66 -20.16 10.02
N GLY A 450 5.77 -19.53 8.85
CA GLY A 450 5.07 -18.27 8.55
C GLY A 450 5.68 -17.05 9.26
N GLY A 451 6.76 -17.23 10.02
CA GLY A 451 7.39 -16.18 10.81
C GLY A 451 8.00 -15.08 9.95
N LYS A 452 7.55 -13.84 10.15
CA LYS A 452 8.01 -12.65 9.41
C LYS A 452 8.98 -11.81 10.24
N THR A 453 9.95 -11.17 9.58
CA THR A 453 10.83 -10.16 10.19
C THR A 453 11.21 -9.09 9.18
N THR A 454 11.01 -7.82 9.52
CA THR A 454 11.41 -6.69 8.68
C THR A 454 12.95 -6.61 8.62
N VAL A 455 13.48 -6.64 7.40
CA VAL A 455 14.92 -6.58 7.10
C VAL A 455 15.39 -5.12 6.96
N GLY A 456 14.53 -4.24 6.46
CA GLY A 456 14.74 -2.79 6.42
C GLY A 456 13.85 -2.09 5.40
N THR A 457 13.85 -0.76 5.42
CA THR A 457 13.17 0.08 4.41
C THR A 457 14.14 0.43 3.29
N VAL A 458 13.72 0.29 2.04
CA VAL A 458 14.54 0.69 0.89
C VAL A 458 14.52 2.22 0.75
N PRO A 459 15.69 2.91 0.76
CA PRO A 459 15.75 4.36 0.61
C PRO A 459 15.19 4.86 -0.73
N ASN A 460 14.70 6.10 -0.74
CA ASN A 460 14.29 6.83 -1.96
C ASN A 460 13.18 6.13 -2.80
N VAL A 461 12.42 5.21 -2.24
CA VAL A 461 11.22 4.66 -2.91
C VAL A 461 10.06 5.66 -2.82
N SER A 462 9.34 5.83 -3.93
CA SER A 462 8.10 6.60 -4.03
C SER A 462 7.06 5.81 -4.80
N GLY A 463 5.81 5.81 -4.33
CA GLY A 463 4.67 5.38 -5.15
C GLY A 463 4.34 6.39 -6.26
N THR A 464 3.39 6.02 -7.13
CA THR A 464 2.89 6.84 -8.24
C THR A 464 1.36 6.95 -8.30
N ASP A 465 0.66 6.69 -7.18
CA ASP A 465 -0.82 6.57 -7.11
C ASP A 465 -1.31 5.41 -8.01
N GLY A 466 -0.51 4.36 -8.15
CA GLY A 466 -0.63 3.44 -9.29
C GLY A 466 0.24 2.18 -9.22
N GLU A 467 0.97 1.87 -10.28
CA GLU A 467 1.78 0.65 -10.38
C GLU A 467 3.12 0.73 -9.65
N GLY A 468 3.75 1.91 -9.65
CA GLY A 468 5.10 2.14 -9.13
C GLY A 468 5.24 2.09 -7.61
N GLY A 469 6.44 1.74 -7.15
CA GLY A 469 6.82 1.57 -5.74
C GLY A 469 8.05 0.67 -5.59
N LEU A 470 8.13 -0.14 -4.53
CA LEU A 470 9.16 -1.19 -4.39
C LEU A 470 8.75 -2.43 -5.22
N MET A 471 9.45 -2.69 -6.33
CA MET A 471 9.07 -3.71 -7.32
C MET A 471 9.98 -4.96 -7.23
N GLY A 472 10.68 -5.31 -8.31
CA GLY A 472 11.42 -6.56 -8.44
C GLY A 472 12.63 -6.65 -7.51
N LEU A 473 12.83 -7.86 -6.97
CA LEU A 473 14.02 -8.24 -6.22
C LEU A 473 14.77 -9.33 -7.00
N ALA A 474 16.10 -9.31 -6.93
CA ALA A 474 16.93 -10.40 -7.41
C ALA A 474 18.17 -10.59 -6.52
N VAL A 475 18.64 -11.83 -6.43
CA VAL A 475 19.92 -12.20 -5.80
C VAL A 475 20.74 -13.01 -6.81
N ALA A 476 22.04 -12.75 -6.86
CA ALA A 476 22.93 -13.47 -7.77
C ALA A 476 23.18 -14.92 -7.29
N PRO A 477 23.57 -15.86 -8.16
CA PRO A 477 24.02 -17.20 -7.75
C PRO A 477 25.19 -17.16 -6.73
N THR A 478 25.97 -16.08 -6.73
CA THR A 478 27.08 -15.82 -5.80
C THR A 478 26.66 -15.20 -4.46
N PHE A 479 25.35 -15.02 -4.19
CA PHE A 479 24.85 -14.32 -3.00
C PHE A 479 25.40 -14.87 -1.67
N GLY A 480 25.66 -16.18 -1.58
CA GLY A 480 26.25 -16.80 -0.38
C GLY A 480 27.67 -16.33 -0.05
N SER A 481 28.42 -15.79 -1.02
CA SER A 481 29.77 -15.22 -0.84
C SER A 481 29.82 -13.70 -1.02
N ASP A 482 28.87 -13.13 -1.77
CA ASP A 482 28.77 -11.69 -2.02
C ASP A 482 27.29 -11.25 -1.92
N PRO A 483 26.77 -10.95 -0.70
CA PRO A 483 25.34 -10.90 -0.40
C PRO A 483 24.66 -9.58 -0.86
N TRP A 484 24.73 -9.28 -2.16
CA TRP A 484 24.00 -8.18 -2.77
C TRP A 484 22.55 -8.58 -3.09
N LEU A 485 21.62 -7.83 -2.50
CA LEU A 485 20.25 -7.74 -2.99
C LEU A 485 20.18 -6.67 -4.08
N TYR A 486 19.65 -7.06 -5.24
CA TYR A 486 19.33 -6.16 -6.34
C TYR A 486 17.85 -5.81 -6.27
N VAL A 487 17.53 -4.53 -6.44
CA VAL A 487 16.19 -3.97 -6.27
C VAL A 487 15.88 -3.07 -7.46
N MET A 488 14.71 -3.26 -8.08
CA MET A 488 14.13 -2.28 -8.98
C MET A 488 12.99 -1.56 -8.26
N HIS A 489 13.01 -0.23 -8.28
CA HIS A 489 11.99 0.57 -7.62
C HIS A 489 11.72 1.88 -8.34
N THR A 490 10.54 2.44 -8.07
CA THR A 490 10.19 3.81 -8.45
C THR A 490 10.70 4.79 -7.41
N SER A 491 11.25 5.91 -7.87
CA SER A 491 11.78 7.02 -7.07
C SER A 491 10.95 8.30 -7.31
N PRO A 492 11.26 9.43 -6.66
CA PRO A 492 10.62 10.72 -6.95
C PRO A 492 10.85 11.26 -8.37
N THR A 493 11.82 10.74 -9.13
CA THR A 493 12.15 11.25 -10.48
C THR A 493 12.08 10.21 -11.60
N ASP A 494 12.32 8.93 -11.30
CA ASP A 494 12.50 7.86 -12.29
C ASP A 494 12.09 6.49 -11.72
N ASN A 495 12.13 5.45 -12.55
CA ASN A 495 12.40 4.09 -12.11
C ASN A 495 13.92 3.85 -12.14
N ARG A 496 14.42 3.03 -11.22
CA ARG A 496 15.86 2.74 -11.11
C ARG A 496 16.14 1.33 -10.60
N ILE A 497 17.31 0.83 -10.99
CA ILE A 497 17.89 -0.42 -10.49
C ILE A 497 19.02 -0.04 -9.53
N VAL A 498 18.97 -0.57 -8.33
CA VAL A 498 19.93 -0.33 -7.24
C VAL A 498 20.35 -1.66 -6.61
N ARG A 499 21.44 -1.66 -5.83
CA ARG A 499 21.82 -2.80 -4.99
C ARG A 499 22.28 -2.37 -3.59
N TYR A 500 22.05 -3.25 -2.63
CA TYR A 500 22.45 -3.11 -1.22
C TYR A 500 23.01 -4.45 -0.71
N ARG A 501 23.94 -4.41 0.24
CA ARG A 501 24.35 -5.62 0.97
C ARG A 501 23.30 -5.98 2.02
N LEU A 502 23.07 -7.28 2.18
CA LEU A 502 22.38 -7.82 3.35
C LEU A 502 23.41 -8.32 4.37
N THR A 503 23.16 -8.04 5.64
CA THR A 503 24.07 -8.35 6.75
C THR A 503 23.35 -9.15 7.84
N GLY A 504 24.08 -9.98 8.59
CA GLY A 504 23.49 -10.92 9.55
C GLY A 504 22.75 -12.09 8.89
N THR A 505 22.08 -12.91 9.70
CA THR A 505 21.42 -14.16 9.28
C THR A 505 20.13 -14.41 10.07
N GLY A 506 19.20 -15.19 9.52
CA GLY A 506 17.95 -15.54 10.22
C GLY A 506 17.10 -14.31 10.55
N THR A 507 16.54 -14.25 11.76
CA THR A 507 15.83 -13.05 12.28
C THR A 507 16.77 -11.86 12.52
N GLY A 508 18.09 -12.07 12.48
CA GLY A 508 19.12 -11.03 12.51
C GLY A 508 19.48 -10.44 11.15
N LEU A 509 18.85 -10.89 10.04
CA LEU A 509 19.11 -10.36 8.70
C LEU A 509 18.66 -8.89 8.57
N ARG A 510 19.54 -8.00 8.09
CA ARG A 510 19.30 -6.56 7.91
C ARG A 510 19.72 -6.06 6.53
N LEU A 511 19.10 -4.98 6.08
CA LEU A 511 19.48 -4.20 4.90
C LEU A 511 20.53 -3.16 5.31
N ASP A 512 21.74 -3.25 4.75
CA ASP A 512 22.74 -2.19 4.91
C ASP A 512 22.50 -1.09 3.87
N THR A 513 21.75 -0.05 4.27
CA THR A 513 21.41 1.08 3.40
C THR A 513 22.61 1.98 3.06
N ALA A 514 23.69 1.94 3.84
CA ALA A 514 24.91 2.71 3.58
C ALA A 514 25.73 2.13 2.41
N THR A 515 25.56 0.84 2.12
CA THR A 515 26.17 0.18 0.93
C THR A 515 25.43 0.45 -0.39
N GLY A 516 24.39 1.29 -0.38
CA GLY A 516 23.50 1.52 -1.52
C GLY A 516 24.21 2.05 -2.78
N GLN A 517 24.08 1.33 -3.88
CA GLN A 517 24.63 1.70 -5.19
C GLN A 517 23.51 1.78 -6.23
N VAL A 518 23.43 2.89 -6.96
CA VAL A 518 22.55 3.03 -8.14
C VAL A 518 23.27 2.47 -9.35
N LEU A 519 22.66 1.48 -10.01
CA LEU A 519 23.22 0.78 -11.17
C LEU A 519 22.67 1.34 -12.48
N VAL A 520 21.35 1.60 -12.52
CA VAL A 520 20.66 2.22 -13.66
C VAL A 520 19.64 3.22 -13.12
N SER A 521 19.63 4.43 -13.67
CA SER A 521 18.68 5.51 -13.36
C SER A 521 18.12 6.12 -14.65
N GLY A 522 17.13 7.02 -14.53
CA GLY A 522 16.54 7.68 -15.69
C GLY A 522 15.65 6.80 -16.58
N ILE A 523 15.27 5.60 -16.12
CA ILE A 523 14.15 4.86 -16.69
C ILE A 523 12.90 5.68 -16.37
N LEU A 524 12.09 6.06 -17.36
CA LEU A 524 10.90 6.88 -17.11
C LEU A 524 9.92 6.15 -16.19
N ARG A 525 9.24 6.92 -15.33
CA ARG A 525 8.16 6.47 -14.43
C ARG A 525 6.84 7.13 -14.79
N ASN A 526 5.74 6.47 -14.49
CA ASN A 526 4.40 7.03 -14.66
C ASN A 526 3.45 6.46 -13.58
N LYS A 527 2.17 6.78 -13.64
CA LYS A 527 1.11 6.13 -12.86
C LYS A 527 0.98 4.64 -13.22
N TYR A 528 1.23 4.29 -14.48
CA TYR A 528 1.16 2.92 -15.01
C TYR A 528 2.32 2.64 -15.99
N HIS A 529 2.64 1.37 -16.19
CA HIS A 529 3.67 0.88 -17.13
C HIS A 529 5.12 1.14 -16.70
N ASP A 530 5.42 0.84 -15.44
CA ASP A 530 6.79 0.89 -14.89
C ASP A 530 7.59 -0.41 -15.16
N GLY A 531 6.92 -1.52 -15.50
CA GLY A 531 7.53 -2.85 -15.69
C GLY A 531 7.90 -3.49 -14.35
N GLY A 532 9.20 -3.59 -14.04
CA GLY A 532 9.69 -3.73 -12.67
C GLY A 532 10.35 -5.06 -12.27
N ARG A 533 10.36 -6.09 -13.12
CA ARG A 533 10.92 -7.42 -12.76
C ARG A 533 12.43 -7.44 -12.90
N LEU A 534 13.10 -8.13 -12.00
CA LEU A 534 14.53 -8.45 -12.06
C LEU A 534 14.74 -9.97 -12.15
N ARG A 535 15.75 -10.43 -12.90
CA ARG A 535 16.15 -11.84 -12.96
C ARG A 535 17.64 -12.01 -13.29
N PHE A 536 18.37 -12.84 -12.55
CA PHE A 536 19.70 -13.28 -13.00
C PHE A 536 19.58 -14.40 -14.04
N GLY A 537 20.33 -14.27 -15.13
CA GLY A 537 20.46 -15.29 -16.17
C GLY A 537 21.60 -16.30 -15.88
N PRO A 538 21.63 -17.42 -16.62
CA PRO A 538 22.69 -18.43 -16.52
C PRO A 538 24.06 -17.91 -17.01
N ASP A 539 24.06 -16.80 -17.75
CA ASP A 539 25.26 -16.04 -18.17
C ASP A 539 25.82 -15.12 -17.06
N GLY A 540 25.23 -15.17 -15.85
CA GLY A 540 25.62 -14.35 -14.71
C GLY A 540 25.26 -12.87 -14.84
N LYS A 541 24.41 -12.49 -15.80
CA LYS A 541 23.96 -11.11 -15.99
C LYS A 541 22.62 -10.88 -15.31
N LEU A 542 22.37 -9.64 -14.89
CA LEU A 542 21.07 -9.21 -14.39
C LEU A 542 20.23 -8.72 -15.57
N TYR A 543 19.04 -9.26 -15.72
CA TYR A 543 18.02 -8.84 -16.67
C TYR A 543 16.93 -8.06 -15.92
N ALA A 544 16.39 -7.03 -16.56
CA ALA A 544 15.36 -6.17 -15.99
C ALA A 544 14.25 -5.87 -17.01
N SER A 545 13.00 -5.81 -16.57
CA SER A 545 11.84 -5.49 -17.41
C SER A 545 11.38 -4.05 -17.19
N THR A 546 11.09 -3.31 -18.25
CA THR A 546 10.71 -1.89 -18.19
C THR A 546 9.51 -1.61 -19.09
N GLY A 547 8.47 -0.99 -18.55
CA GLY A 547 7.31 -0.57 -19.35
C GLY A 547 7.57 0.73 -20.10
N ASP A 548 6.63 1.09 -20.99
CA ASP A 548 6.70 2.27 -21.85
C ASP A 548 6.42 3.60 -21.12
N ALA A 549 6.09 3.56 -19.82
CA ALA A 549 5.70 4.70 -19.00
C ALA A 549 4.56 5.55 -19.62
N GLN A 550 3.60 4.88 -20.28
CA GLN A 550 2.52 5.46 -21.10
C GLN A 550 2.99 6.35 -22.27
N ASN A 551 4.23 6.17 -22.75
CA ASN A 551 4.74 6.77 -23.98
C ASN A 551 5.20 5.66 -24.95
N PRO A 552 4.28 5.11 -25.77
CA PRO A 552 4.54 3.89 -26.54
C PRO A 552 5.68 4.01 -27.56
N ASP A 553 5.95 5.20 -28.10
CA ASP A 553 7.08 5.45 -29.01
C ASP A 553 8.43 5.13 -28.36
N SER A 554 8.52 5.22 -27.03
CA SER A 554 9.70 4.81 -26.25
C SER A 554 10.07 3.35 -26.50
N ALA A 555 9.09 2.47 -26.72
CA ALA A 555 9.29 1.04 -26.89
C ALA A 555 10.15 0.72 -28.13
N GLN A 556 9.92 1.43 -29.24
CA GLN A 556 10.70 1.30 -30.48
C GLN A 556 12.05 2.05 -30.42
N ASN A 557 12.20 3.05 -29.56
CA ASN A 557 13.47 3.76 -29.37
C ASN A 557 14.52 2.90 -28.64
N VAL A 558 15.48 2.32 -29.37
CA VAL A 558 16.58 1.49 -28.83
C VAL A 558 17.67 2.25 -28.06
N ALA A 559 17.67 3.59 -28.12
CA ALA A 559 18.51 4.43 -27.26
C ALA A 559 17.84 4.77 -25.92
N GLY A 560 16.53 4.53 -25.78
CA GLY A 560 15.77 4.70 -24.54
C GLY A 560 15.73 3.44 -23.67
N LEU A 561 15.41 3.62 -22.39
CA LEU A 561 15.34 2.54 -21.40
C LEU A 561 13.94 1.98 -21.14
N ASN A 562 12.89 2.52 -21.78
CA ASN A 562 11.48 2.17 -21.54
C ASN A 562 10.90 1.30 -22.67
N GLY A 563 10.00 0.39 -22.32
CA GLY A 563 9.47 -0.61 -23.25
C GLY A 563 10.55 -1.59 -23.72
N LYS A 564 11.35 -2.10 -22.77
CA LYS A 564 12.55 -2.92 -22.98
C LYS A 564 12.63 -4.12 -22.04
N VAL A 565 13.31 -5.17 -22.50
CA VAL A 565 14.11 -6.01 -21.61
C VAL A 565 15.55 -5.50 -21.65
N LEU A 566 16.09 -5.17 -20.48
CA LEU A 566 17.47 -4.74 -20.28
C LEU A 566 18.33 -5.91 -19.79
N ARG A 567 19.65 -5.84 -20.03
CA ARG A 567 20.68 -6.77 -19.55
C ARG A 567 21.92 -5.99 -19.13
N LEU A 568 22.36 -6.17 -17.88
CA LEU A 568 23.50 -5.49 -17.27
C LEU A 568 24.42 -6.46 -16.53
N ASN A 569 25.69 -6.08 -16.35
CA ASN A 569 26.60 -6.78 -15.44
C ASN A 569 26.17 -6.57 -13.98
N PRO A 570 26.57 -7.46 -13.04
CA PRO A 570 26.23 -7.31 -11.62
C PRO A 570 26.74 -6.01 -10.97
N ASP A 571 27.77 -5.38 -11.53
CA ASP A 571 28.31 -4.10 -11.06
C ASP A 571 27.58 -2.86 -11.64
N GLY A 572 26.58 -3.07 -12.50
CA GLY A 572 25.87 -2.01 -13.22
C GLY A 572 26.43 -1.66 -14.59
N SER A 573 27.60 -2.18 -15.00
CA SER A 573 28.19 -1.87 -16.30
C SER A 573 27.44 -2.53 -17.48
N VAL A 574 27.54 -1.93 -18.67
CA VAL A 574 26.99 -2.49 -19.92
C VAL A 574 27.85 -3.69 -20.38
N PRO A 575 27.28 -4.89 -20.58
CA PRO A 575 27.98 -6.02 -21.19
C PRO A 575 28.37 -5.71 -22.64
N SER A 576 29.64 -5.92 -22.99
CA SER A 576 30.16 -5.64 -24.35
C SER A 576 29.54 -6.51 -25.45
N ASP A 577 28.86 -7.59 -25.08
CA ASP A 577 28.11 -8.48 -25.98
C ASP A 577 26.62 -8.10 -26.12
N ASN A 578 26.14 -7.00 -25.53
CA ASN A 578 24.77 -6.50 -25.76
C ASN A 578 24.57 -6.03 -27.22
N PRO A 579 23.36 -6.18 -27.79
CA PRO A 579 23.11 -5.98 -29.22
C PRO A 579 23.25 -4.54 -29.73
N PHE A 580 23.10 -3.54 -28.86
CA PHE A 580 23.07 -2.12 -29.26
C PHE A 580 24.16 -1.26 -28.60
N GLY A 581 25.14 -1.87 -27.92
CA GLY A 581 26.14 -1.14 -27.12
C GLY A 581 25.56 -0.42 -25.88
N SER A 582 24.30 -0.66 -25.55
CA SER A 582 23.55 -0.12 -24.41
C SER A 582 23.02 -1.25 -23.53
N TYR A 583 22.31 -0.93 -22.45
CA TYR A 583 21.62 -1.93 -21.62
C TYR A 583 20.52 -2.72 -22.36
N VAL A 584 20.06 -2.27 -23.53
CA VAL A 584 18.94 -2.92 -24.23
C VAL A 584 19.31 -4.32 -24.73
N TRP A 585 18.53 -5.32 -24.32
CA TRP A 585 18.60 -6.69 -24.81
C TRP A 585 17.54 -6.98 -25.87
N SER A 586 16.30 -6.54 -25.64
CA SER A 586 15.20 -6.56 -26.62
C SER A 586 14.25 -5.38 -26.39
N TYR A 587 13.44 -5.05 -27.41
CA TYR A 587 12.65 -3.82 -27.46
C TYR A 587 11.30 -4.02 -28.15
N GLY A 588 10.46 -2.98 -28.17
CA GLY A 588 9.07 -3.10 -28.65
C GLY A 588 8.15 -3.80 -27.65
N HIS A 589 8.34 -3.53 -26.35
CA HIS A 589 7.51 -4.03 -25.24
C HIS A 589 6.68 -2.89 -24.64
N ARG A 590 5.55 -3.20 -24.00
CA ARG A 590 4.61 -2.25 -23.40
C ARG A 590 4.72 -2.14 -21.87
N ASN A 591 4.57 -3.25 -21.15
CA ASN A 591 4.59 -3.33 -19.68
C ASN A 591 4.96 -4.76 -19.25
N PRO A 592 6.23 -5.17 -19.44
CA PRO A 592 6.69 -6.52 -19.13
C PRO A 592 6.88 -6.65 -17.62
N GLN A 593 6.24 -7.63 -16.97
CA GLN A 593 6.22 -7.80 -15.50
C GLN A 593 6.75 -9.16 -15.01
N GLY A 594 7.08 -10.06 -15.93
CA GLY A 594 7.64 -11.38 -15.64
C GLY A 594 8.90 -11.66 -16.46
N LEU A 595 9.90 -12.32 -15.86
CA LEU A 595 11.14 -12.78 -16.48
C LEU A 595 11.56 -14.11 -15.85
N ALA A 596 11.63 -15.19 -16.64
CA ALA A 596 12.06 -16.51 -16.19
C ALA A 596 12.97 -17.19 -17.21
N PHE A 597 14.00 -17.91 -16.75
CA PHE A 597 14.85 -18.73 -17.62
C PHE A 597 14.40 -20.18 -17.60
N ASP A 598 14.37 -20.84 -18.75
CA ASP A 598 14.16 -22.28 -18.84
C ASP A 598 15.46 -23.09 -18.65
N SER A 599 15.33 -24.42 -18.64
CA SER A 599 16.45 -25.36 -18.49
C SER A 599 17.48 -25.31 -19.64
N GLN A 600 17.15 -24.68 -20.77
CA GLN A 600 18.05 -24.43 -21.89
C GLN A 600 18.71 -23.05 -21.81
N GLY A 601 18.44 -22.28 -20.75
CA GLY A 601 18.96 -20.93 -20.54
C GLY A 601 18.30 -19.86 -21.42
N ARG A 602 17.13 -20.15 -22.00
CA ARG A 602 16.39 -19.18 -22.82
C ARG A 602 15.48 -18.35 -21.92
N LEU A 603 15.38 -17.04 -22.23
CA LEU A 603 14.58 -16.10 -21.45
C LEU A 603 13.13 -16.09 -21.94
N TRP A 604 12.20 -16.38 -21.03
CA TRP A 604 10.76 -16.21 -21.18
C TRP A 604 10.29 -14.96 -20.42
N GLU A 605 9.31 -14.27 -20.99
CA GLU A 605 8.81 -12.97 -20.54
C GLU A 605 7.27 -13.00 -20.51
N GLN A 606 6.66 -12.16 -19.65
CA GLN A 606 5.21 -12.05 -19.48
C GLN A 606 4.76 -10.60 -19.30
N GLU A 607 3.94 -10.12 -20.25
CA GLU A 607 3.57 -8.71 -20.43
C GLU A 607 2.06 -8.45 -20.32
N PHE A 608 1.68 -7.29 -19.77
CA PHE A 608 0.32 -6.74 -19.86
C PHE A 608 0.04 -6.07 -21.21
N GLY A 609 -0.98 -6.56 -21.90
CA GLY A 609 -1.55 -5.93 -23.08
C GLY A 609 -2.22 -4.57 -22.81
N ASN A 610 -2.63 -3.89 -23.86
CA ASN A 610 -3.27 -2.58 -23.76
C ASN A 610 -4.78 -2.66 -23.64
N SER A 611 -5.39 -3.46 -24.50
CA SER A 611 -6.85 -3.57 -24.62
C SER A 611 -7.32 -4.93 -25.14
N VAL A 612 -6.50 -5.61 -25.95
CA VAL A 612 -6.84 -6.86 -26.62
C VAL A 612 -6.15 -8.06 -25.96
N MET A 613 -4.80 -8.09 -25.94
CA MET A 613 -4.04 -9.29 -25.60
C MET A 613 -2.82 -9.02 -24.70
N ASP A 614 -2.74 -9.71 -23.56
CA ASP A 614 -1.48 -9.98 -22.87
C ASP A 614 -0.65 -11.02 -23.64
N GLU A 615 0.65 -11.06 -23.40
CA GLU A 615 1.61 -11.91 -24.13
C GLU A 615 2.51 -12.74 -23.21
N THR A 616 2.85 -13.96 -23.62
CA THR A 616 4.05 -14.68 -23.17
C THR A 616 5.05 -14.72 -24.31
N ASN A 617 6.23 -14.13 -24.10
CA ASN A 617 7.27 -13.98 -25.11
C ASN A 617 8.47 -14.91 -24.85
N LEU A 618 9.12 -15.33 -25.94
CA LEU A 618 10.44 -15.97 -25.93
C LEU A 618 11.45 -14.93 -26.40
N ILE A 619 12.29 -14.44 -25.48
CA ILE A 619 13.16 -13.29 -25.68
C ILE A 619 14.48 -13.68 -26.32
N VAL A 620 14.81 -13.03 -27.44
CA VAL A 620 16.07 -13.19 -28.16
C VAL A 620 16.87 -11.89 -28.21
N ARG A 621 18.19 -12.02 -28.33
CA ARG A 621 19.15 -10.90 -28.43
C ARG A 621 18.81 -9.99 -29.62
N GLY A 622 18.48 -8.73 -29.36
CA GLY A 622 18.15 -7.72 -30.36
C GLY A 622 16.73 -7.79 -30.92
N GLY A 623 15.87 -8.66 -30.39
CA GLY A 623 14.50 -8.85 -30.88
C GLY A 623 13.60 -7.63 -30.71
N ASN A 624 12.71 -7.41 -31.68
CA ASN A 624 11.63 -6.42 -31.65
C ASN A 624 10.28 -7.15 -31.46
N TYR A 625 9.52 -6.80 -30.43
CA TYR A 625 8.24 -7.43 -30.11
C TYR A 625 7.03 -6.61 -30.60
N GLY A 626 7.29 -5.47 -31.26
CA GLY A 626 6.34 -4.82 -32.16
C GLY A 626 5.40 -3.79 -31.53
N TRP A 627 5.32 -3.67 -30.20
CA TRP A 627 4.55 -2.57 -29.56
C TRP A 627 5.13 -1.20 -29.97
N PRO A 628 4.30 -0.19 -30.32
CA PRO A 628 2.82 -0.16 -30.35
C PRO A 628 2.16 -0.60 -31.65
N ALA A 629 2.94 -0.92 -32.69
CA ALA A 629 2.41 -1.23 -34.02
C ALA A 629 1.78 -2.63 -34.11
N CYS A 630 2.01 -3.49 -33.12
CA CYS A 630 1.36 -4.79 -32.88
C CYS A 630 0.94 -4.91 -31.40
N GLU A 631 -0.19 -5.54 -31.14
CA GLU A 631 -0.63 -6.03 -29.81
C GLU A 631 -1.12 -7.48 -29.95
N GLY A 632 -0.30 -8.46 -29.59
CA GLY A 632 -0.56 -9.90 -29.67
C GLY A 632 -0.70 -10.42 -31.11
N THR A 633 -1.87 -10.17 -31.70
CA THR A 633 -2.22 -10.54 -33.08
C THR A 633 -3.00 -9.44 -33.80
N VAL A 634 -3.10 -8.24 -33.22
CA VAL A 634 -3.87 -7.09 -33.74
C VAL A 634 -2.93 -5.95 -34.12
N GLY A 635 -3.25 -5.25 -35.21
CA GLY A 635 -2.39 -4.23 -35.80
C GLY A 635 -1.52 -4.80 -36.92
N THR A 636 -0.31 -4.27 -37.06
CA THR A 636 0.65 -4.57 -38.13
C THR A 636 1.64 -5.69 -37.77
N CYS A 637 1.17 -6.71 -37.05
CA CYS A 637 1.99 -7.83 -36.55
C CYS A 637 2.72 -8.65 -37.64
N GLY A 638 2.34 -8.50 -38.92
CA GLY A 638 3.06 -9.07 -40.06
C GLY A 638 4.28 -8.27 -40.54
N THR A 639 4.66 -7.19 -39.85
CA THR A 639 5.81 -6.34 -40.22
C THR A 639 7.13 -7.12 -40.07
N THR A 640 7.95 -7.08 -41.12
CA THR A 640 9.23 -7.79 -41.15
C THR A 640 10.15 -7.35 -40.01
N GLY A 641 10.60 -8.32 -39.20
CA GLY A 641 11.47 -8.08 -38.05
C GLY A 641 10.74 -8.08 -36.69
N TYR A 642 9.40 -8.05 -36.67
CA TYR A 642 8.65 -8.29 -35.42
C TYR A 642 8.64 -9.78 -35.07
N ILE A 643 8.74 -10.07 -33.77
CA ILE A 643 8.74 -11.43 -33.21
C ILE A 643 7.40 -11.64 -32.52
N ALA A 644 6.57 -12.51 -33.08
CA ALA A 644 5.26 -12.81 -32.53
C ALA A 644 5.34 -13.57 -31.18
N PRO A 645 4.43 -13.30 -30.24
CA PRO A 645 4.40 -13.97 -28.94
C PRO A 645 4.12 -15.47 -29.08
N LYS A 646 4.63 -16.25 -28.13
CA LYS A 646 4.43 -17.71 -28.08
C LYS A 646 3.08 -18.10 -27.51
N ARG A 647 2.42 -17.18 -26.81
CA ARG A 647 1.02 -17.28 -26.39
C ARG A 647 0.43 -15.89 -26.15
N THR A 648 -0.86 -15.73 -26.43
CA THR A 648 -1.65 -14.55 -26.07
C THR A 648 -2.80 -14.91 -25.12
N TYR A 649 -3.27 -13.93 -24.34
CA TYR A 649 -4.43 -14.06 -23.45
C TYR A 649 -5.29 -12.80 -23.53
N PRO A 650 -6.63 -12.88 -23.63
CA PRO A 650 -7.48 -11.70 -23.63
C PRO A 650 -7.27 -10.86 -22.36
N THR A 651 -7.14 -9.53 -22.46
CA THR A 651 -6.93 -8.66 -21.27
C THR A 651 -8.07 -8.73 -20.25
N SER A 652 -9.25 -9.20 -20.64
CA SER A 652 -10.40 -9.52 -19.78
C SER A 652 -10.18 -10.76 -18.90
N GLU A 653 -9.32 -11.67 -19.34
CA GLU A 653 -9.06 -12.99 -18.73
C GLU A 653 -7.60 -13.17 -18.28
N GLY A 654 -6.79 -12.13 -18.44
CA GLY A 654 -5.39 -12.05 -18.03
C GLY A 654 -5.13 -10.92 -17.02
N SER A 655 -4.55 -9.82 -17.48
CA SER A 655 -3.58 -9.05 -16.71
C SER A 655 -2.56 -9.98 -16.05
N CYS A 656 -1.87 -10.76 -16.88
CA CYS A 656 -0.88 -11.77 -16.50
C CYS A 656 0.52 -11.13 -16.27
N SER A 657 1.09 -11.31 -15.07
CA SER A 657 2.27 -10.55 -14.60
C SER A 657 3.45 -11.46 -14.25
N GLY A 658 3.41 -12.16 -13.10
CA GLY A 658 4.48 -13.08 -12.71
C GLY A 658 4.59 -14.28 -13.65
N ILE A 659 5.82 -14.72 -13.91
CA ILE A 659 6.15 -15.93 -14.68
C ILE A 659 7.27 -16.71 -13.97
N ALA A 660 7.12 -18.03 -13.90
CA ALA A 660 8.12 -18.95 -13.40
C ALA A 660 8.24 -20.16 -14.34
N VAL A 661 9.45 -20.69 -14.49
CA VAL A 661 9.68 -21.99 -15.14
C VAL A 661 10.21 -22.97 -14.10
N VAL A 662 9.60 -24.15 -14.01
CA VAL A 662 10.04 -25.26 -13.16
C VAL A 662 10.02 -26.54 -14.00
N ARG A 663 11.18 -27.19 -14.11
CA ARG A 663 11.44 -28.28 -15.07
C ARG A 663 11.10 -27.81 -16.49
N GLU A 664 10.22 -28.50 -17.20
CA GLU A 664 9.76 -28.16 -18.56
C GLU A 664 8.44 -27.37 -18.56
N ALA A 665 7.94 -26.96 -17.39
CA ALA A 665 6.65 -26.30 -17.25
C ALA A 665 6.78 -24.80 -16.91
N LEU A 666 6.04 -23.99 -17.65
CA LEU A 666 5.91 -22.54 -17.49
C LEU A 666 4.61 -22.25 -16.72
N TYR A 667 4.69 -21.35 -15.74
CA TYR A 667 3.60 -20.99 -14.84
C TYR A 667 3.45 -19.46 -14.85
N VAL A 668 2.23 -18.97 -15.07
CA VAL A 668 1.94 -17.54 -15.23
C VAL A 668 0.80 -17.13 -14.29
N ALA A 669 1.03 -16.11 -13.46
CA ALA A 669 0.07 -15.58 -12.49
C ALA A 669 -0.70 -14.39 -13.08
N CYS A 670 -2.03 -14.42 -13.02
CA CYS A 670 -2.88 -13.39 -13.62
C CYS A 670 -3.80 -12.71 -12.62
N ALA A 671 -3.73 -11.38 -12.62
CA ALA A 671 -4.41 -10.53 -11.65
C ALA A 671 -5.90 -10.39 -11.98
N ARG A 672 -6.24 -9.79 -13.14
CA ARG A 672 -7.64 -9.57 -13.53
C ARG A 672 -8.39 -10.86 -13.86
N GLY A 673 -7.69 -11.82 -14.47
CA GLY A 673 -8.19 -13.16 -14.75
C GLY A 673 -8.35 -14.03 -13.50
N ALA A 674 -7.81 -13.61 -12.35
CA ALA A 674 -7.88 -14.28 -11.05
C ALA A 674 -7.53 -15.78 -11.12
N ARG A 675 -6.42 -16.13 -11.79
CA ARG A 675 -6.06 -17.52 -12.13
C ARG A 675 -4.55 -17.66 -12.38
N MET A 676 -4.04 -18.88 -12.29
CA MET A 676 -2.70 -19.24 -12.76
C MET A 676 -2.81 -20.11 -14.00
N TYR A 677 -2.13 -19.77 -15.09
CA TYR A 677 -1.93 -20.68 -16.22
C TYR A 677 -0.71 -21.56 -16.00
N ARG A 678 -0.76 -22.80 -16.50
CA ARG A 678 0.40 -23.69 -16.67
C ARG A 678 0.48 -24.12 -18.12
N ALA A 679 1.68 -24.11 -18.71
CA ALA A 679 1.98 -24.65 -20.03
C ALA A 679 3.21 -25.56 -19.98
N VAL A 680 3.33 -26.49 -20.92
CA VAL A 680 4.56 -27.28 -21.13
C VAL A 680 5.34 -26.69 -22.30
N ILE A 681 6.60 -26.35 -22.05
CA ILE A 681 7.53 -25.85 -23.06
C ILE A 681 7.93 -27.03 -23.96
N SER A 682 7.65 -26.94 -25.26
CA SER A 682 8.02 -27.94 -26.25
C SER A 682 8.64 -27.25 -27.45
N GLY A 683 9.96 -27.38 -27.60
CA GLY A 683 10.72 -26.54 -28.53
C GLY A 683 10.61 -25.06 -28.15
N ASP A 684 10.11 -24.23 -29.06
CA ASP A 684 9.81 -22.81 -28.84
C ASP A 684 8.33 -22.55 -28.51
N SER A 685 7.51 -23.60 -28.39
CA SER A 685 6.05 -23.56 -28.38
C SER A 685 5.47 -23.99 -27.02
N LEU A 686 4.28 -23.48 -26.69
CA LEU A 686 3.62 -23.72 -25.40
C LEU A 686 2.41 -24.65 -25.55
N THR A 687 2.54 -25.86 -25.02
CA THR A 687 1.58 -26.98 -25.19
C THR A 687 0.89 -27.35 -23.88
N SER A 688 -0.09 -28.26 -23.93
CA SER A 688 -0.75 -28.86 -22.75
C SER A 688 -1.24 -27.84 -21.71
N VAL A 689 -1.82 -26.72 -22.18
CA VAL A 689 -2.11 -25.57 -21.34
C VAL A 689 -3.32 -25.80 -20.43
N GLN A 690 -3.14 -25.50 -19.14
CA GLN A 690 -4.07 -25.74 -18.04
C GLN A 690 -4.30 -24.45 -17.25
N THR A 691 -5.46 -24.34 -16.59
CA THR A 691 -5.79 -23.26 -15.66
C THR A 691 -5.95 -23.80 -14.24
N TYR A 692 -5.38 -23.09 -13.27
CA TYR A 692 -5.45 -23.39 -11.84
C TYR A 692 -5.97 -22.18 -11.06
N PHE A 693 -6.60 -22.45 -9.91
CA PHE A 693 -7.02 -21.45 -8.91
C PHE A 693 -7.98 -20.35 -9.42
N ALA A 694 -8.74 -20.62 -10.48
CA ALA A 694 -9.67 -19.66 -11.07
C ALA A 694 -10.70 -19.16 -10.03
N GLY A 695 -10.64 -17.87 -9.71
CA GLY A 695 -11.44 -17.22 -8.67
C GLY A 695 -11.09 -17.63 -7.22
N THR A 696 -10.19 -18.59 -6.99
CA THR A 696 -9.97 -19.23 -5.68
C THR A 696 -9.23 -18.34 -4.69
N TYR A 697 -8.29 -17.53 -5.17
CA TYR A 697 -7.47 -16.62 -4.35
C TYR A 697 -7.59 -15.16 -4.78
N GLY A 698 -8.53 -14.87 -5.69
CA GLY A 698 -8.65 -13.57 -6.35
C GLY A 698 -7.45 -13.26 -7.26
N ARG A 699 -6.99 -12.01 -7.23
CA ARG A 699 -5.95 -11.48 -8.11
C ARG A 699 -4.59 -12.08 -7.76
N LEU A 700 -3.90 -12.70 -8.72
CA LEU A 700 -2.55 -13.25 -8.54
C LEU A 700 -1.48 -12.34 -9.17
N ARG A 701 -0.35 -12.16 -8.48
CA ARG A 701 0.73 -11.21 -8.84
C ARG A 701 2.03 -11.93 -9.19
N THR A 702 2.81 -12.30 -8.18
CA THR A 702 4.13 -12.90 -8.39
C THR A 702 4.05 -14.40 -8.23
N VAL A 703 4.67 -15.13 -9.17
CA VAL A 703 4.93 -16.56 -9.08
C VAL A 703 6.43 -16.79 -9.29
N GLU A 704 7.05 -17.56 -8.42
CA GLU A 704 8.51 -17.77 -8.39
C GLU A 704 8.84 -19.23 -8.08
N PRO A 705 9.94 -19.82 -8.62
CA PRO A 705 10.37 -21.16 -8.25
C PRO A 705 10.66 -21.30 -6.75
N ALA A 706 10.24 -22.42 -6.16
CA ALA A 706 10.50 -22.79 -4.77
C ALA A 706 11.00 -24.24 -4.66
N PRO A 707 11.71 -24.61 -3.57
CA PRO A 707 12.05 -26.01 -3.30
C PRO A 707 10.79 -26.89 -3.28
N GLY A 708 10.67 -27.80 -4.26
CA GLY A 708 9.52 -28.69 -4.44
C GLY A 708 8.27 -28.05 -5.09
N GLY A 709 8.35 -26.82 -5.61
CA GLY A 709 7.17 -26.19 -6.21
C GLY A 709 7.34 -24.70 -6.57
N LEU A 710 6.36 -23.88 -6.16
CA LEU A 710 6.32 -22.44 -6.43
C LEU A 710 5.96 -21.65 -5.17
N TRP A 711 6.45 -20.42 -5.10
CA TRP A 711 5.82 -19.33 -4.35
C TRP A 711 4.78 -18.63 -5.24
N LEU A 712 3.68 -18.18 -4.66
CA LEU A 712 2.61 -17.46 -5.34
C LEU A 712 2.01 -16.39 -4.42
N THR A 713 1.87 -15.16 -4.91
CA THR A 713 1.35 -14.01 -4.13
C THR A 713 0.06 -13.44 -4.74
N THR A 714 -0.82 -12.89 -3.91
CA THR A 714 -2.03 -12.18 -4.36
C THR A 714 -1.81 -10.67 -4.48
N THR A 715 -2.77 -9.96 -5.07
CA THR A 715 -2.84 -8.48 -5.13
C THR A 715 -4.31 -8.02 -5.20
N ASN A 716 -5.10 -8.46 -4.22
CA ASN A 716 -6.55 -8.28 -4.15
C ASN A 716 -6.98 -6.84 -3.83
N LEU A 717 -6.26 -6.16 -2.96
CA LEU A 717 -6.49 -4.78 -2.53
C LEU A 717 -5.23 -3.92 -2.79
N GLY A 718 -5.30 -2.61 -2.53
CA GLY A 718 -4.17 -1.65 -2.60
C GLY A 718 -3.51 -1.39 -3.98
N ASP A 719 -3.77 -2.23 -4.99
CA ASP A 719 -2.89 -2.38 -6.17
C ASP A 719 -2.68 -1.11 -7.01
N LYS A 720 -3.53 -0.08 -6.86
CA LYS A 720 -3.47 1.15 -7.67
C LYS A 720 -3.72 2.45 -6.88
N ASP A 721 -3.41 2.49 -5.58
CA ASP A 721 -3.56 3.70 -4.74
C ASP A 721 -2.28 4.16 -4.02
N SER A 722 -1.19 3.37 -4.10
CA SER A 722 0.09 3.61 -3.41
C SER A 722 -0.01 3.88 -1.89
N THR A 723 -1.06 3.36 -1.23
CA THR A 723 -1.28 3.49 0.21
C THR A 723 -0.73 2.25 0.94
N ALA A 724 0.24 2.48 1.82
CA ALA A 724 0.84 1.41 2.62
C ALA A 724 -0.17 0.75 3.58
N ASP A 725 0.04 -0.54 3.85
CA ASP A 725 -0.64 -1.27 4.93
C ASP A 725 -2.19 -1.34 4.84
N ASN A 726 -2.77 -1.23 3.63
CA ASN A 726 -4.22 -1.20 3.38
C ASN A 726 -4.84 -2.50 2.82
N SER A 727 -4.08 -3.59 2.72
CA SER A 727 -4.44 -4.81 1.97
C SER A 727 -4.57 -6.06 2.87
N ASP A 728 -4.97 -7.21 2.30
CA ASP A 728 -4.92 -8.54 2.94
C ASP A 728 -4.43 -9.57 1.91
N GLU A 729 -3.12 -9.57 1.68
CA GLU A 729 -2.49 -10.38 0.64
C GLU A 729 -1.91 -11.67 1.19
N ARG A 730 -1.99 -12.74 0.40
CA ARG A 730 -1.62 -14.10 0.80
C ARG A 730 -0.32 -14.51 0.13
N ILE A 731 0.58 -15.09 0.91
CA ILE A 731 1.80 -15.73 0.42
C ILE A 731 1.57 -17.24 0.48
N LEU A 732 1.45 -17.84 -0.70
CA LEU A 732 1.08 -19.23 -0.91
C LEU A 732 2.30 -20.04 -1.36
N ARG A 733 2.45 -21.26 -0.83
CA ARG A 733 3.36 -22.28 -1.36
C ARG A 733 2.55 -23.31 -2.14
N VAL A 734 2.81 -23.41 -3.44
CA VAL A 734 2.16 -24.39 -4.34
C VAL A 734 3.10 -25.57 -4.50
N THR A 735 2.71 -26.75 -3.99
CA THR A 735 3.46 -27.99 -4.20
C THR A 735 3.17 -28.51 -5.60
N LEU A 736 4.20 -28.77 -6.39
CA LEU A 736 4.08 -29.36 -7.73
C LEU A 736 4.28 -30.88 -7.68
N GLY A 737 3.70 -31.59 -8.63
CA GLY A 737 3.98 -33.02 -8.85
C GLY A 737 5.38 -33.26 -9.44
N PRO A 738 5.70 -34.50 -9.84
CA PRO A 738 6.85 -34.85 -10.68
C PRO A 738 6.97 -34.02 -11.97
#